data_AF-A0A928BE74-F1
#
_entry.id   AF-A0A928BE74-F1
#
_cell.length_a   1.000
_cell.length_b   1.000
_cell.length_c   1.000
_cell.angle_alpha   90.00
_cell.angle_beta   90.00
_cell.angle_gamma   90.00
#
_symmetry.space_group_name_H-M   'P 1'
#
loop_
_entity.id
_entity.type
_entity.pdbx_description
1 polymer ?
#
loop_
_entity_poly.entity_id
_entity_poly.type
_entity_poly.pdbx_seq_one_letter_code
_entity_poly.pdbx_strand_id
1 'polypeptide(L)'
;MNYWKISAMKRITRNLIIAASFITSLVLSGCTEEKPAALPESDEEVTWRITASLDDSEPATRLDYFESGKALKAYWSSEDQIVANAQPSSSYNVYTFSLKEGEGTSTGVFECTSKTSNYLPENLITNAWTIYFPGSKIRCEKDYLDFSYTNQVQKGNGSLEHLQDYHTIRLMCTDGTECVFDNAFIDFSGDGHTESSCMKFNLSGLPSITPTEVALEYSAPAGGYSSCFYLYNVINEFWGSTQPNYSTSNKISIRLEDFEPCSEATVYMMMSNRPVYLQAGGTLTIHVKSKEGKLYSCSKTLKSDAILEGGRLHKISGSSWTESVLENIDGFDNPEEGIVVLQEATKGDGTDIIIMGDGFDKTHFGSAGDYDKIMRKAYNDFFSVEPYTSLKEYFNVYYINAVSSEDHDAKPLQNGATQGDASTIFSTQFTPNTTSITGDDNATRTYAAQAIRKKGGKNGSECTDEDEISSRVNSSLIMVMVNVKCHAGTCSISYNFATDYCAVSSVAYTALSTSDEMRRWTLIHEAGGHGFGKLSDEYGDNFITRFSTTEWDYLIRQHNSGIYRNINEHWTADEKKDGWDNDFRDTYTDESNVYWSDLLDASYGYTDSEGLGIYRGGKTYSNLFCRPTNNSVMRNQFDTDGHYFNAISRWAIWYRLMRLTNSTDAQSFKESLDDFIAFDNKLTIEKNSALTKSCDTEGLLPLATPVLIYEE
;
A
#
# COMPACT_ATOMS: atom_id res chain seq x y z
N MET A 1 -19.55 19.47 -43.06
CA MET A 1 -20.54 19.20 -44.13
C MET A 1 -19.82 18.43 -45.23
N ASN A 2 -20.41 17.34 -45.72
CA ASN A 2 -19.92 16.46 -46.79
C ASN A 2 -18.53 15.80 -46.61
N TYR A 3 -18.27 14.56 -47.01
CA TYR A 3 -18.99 13.27 -46.98
C TYR A 3 -18.08 12.29 -47.75
N TRP A 4 -17.81 11.12 -47.17
CA TRP A 4 -17.74 9.82 -47.86
C TRP A 4 -17.20 9.77 -49.31
N LYS A 5 -15.94 9.35 -49.46
CA LYS A 5 -15.45 8.50 -50.57
C LYS A 5 -14.12 7.85 -50.18
N ILE A 6 -13.78 6.74 -50.86
CA ILE A 6 -12.58 5.87 -50.65
C ILE A 6 -12.74 4.84 -49.50
N SER A 7 -13.53 3.80 -49.77
CA SER A 7 -13.42 2.47 -49.11
C SER A 7 -14.15 1.34 -49.89
N ALA A 8 -15.01 1.69 -50.85
CA ALA A 8 -15.83 0.77 -51.63
C ALA A 8 -15.10 0.03 -52.78
N MET A 9 -13.96 -0.63 -52.53
CA MET A 9 -13.26 -1.40 -53.57
C MET A 9 -12.37 -2.56 -53.07
N LYS A 10 -12.91 -3.48 -52.24
CA LYS A 10 -12.26 -4.78 -51.96
C LYS A 10 -13.18 -5.96 -51.54
N ARG A 11 -14.50 -5.83 -51.65
CA ARG A 11 -15.42 -7.00 -51.73
C ARG A 11 -15.54 -7.42 -53.20
N ILE A 12 -15.78 -8.73 -53.44
CA ILE A 12 -15.76 -9.46 -54.74
C ILE A 12 -14.37 -10.01 -55.11
N THR A 13 -13.99 -11.18 -54.56
CA THR A 13 -13.42 -12.35 -55.28
C THR A 13 -13.01 -13.49 -54.33
N ARG A 14 -13.98 -14.22 -53.75
CA ARG A 14 -13.85 -15.63 -53.31
C ARG A 14 -15.21 -16.15 -52.82
N ASN A 15 -16.06 -16.52 -53.78
CA ASN A 15 -17.30 -17.26 -53.54
C ASN A 15 -17.58 -18.11 -54.79
N LEU A 16 -17.01 -19.31 -54.85
CA LEU A 16 -17.18 -20.31 -55.93
C LEU A 16 -16.47 -21.61 -55.50
N ILE A 17 -17.16 -22.75 -55.65
CA ILE A 17 -16.70 -24.12 -55.27
C ILE A 17 -16.63 -24.25 -53.72
N ILE A 18 -17.40 -25.10 -53.02
CA ILE A 18 -18.18 -26.32 -53.37
C ILE A 18 -19.67 -26.16 -52.99
N ALA A 19 -20.58 -26.97 -53.56
CA ALA A 19 -21.99 -27.08 -53.19
C ALA A 19 -22.54 -28.52 -53.29
N ALA A 20 -23.75 -28.77 -52.74
CA ALA A 20 -24.57 -30.01 -52.59
C ALA A 20 -24.53 -30.63 -51.17
N SER A 21 -25.60 -31.20 -50.57
CA SER A 21 -27.09 -31.24 -50.74
C SER A 21 -27.67 -31.82 -49.40
N PHE A 22 -28.97 -31.91 -49.02
CA PHE A 22 -30.31 -31.94 -49.66
C PHE A 22 -31.31 -31.13 -48.77
N ILE A 23 -32.25 -30.32 -49.28
CA ILE A 23 -33.59 -30.61 -49.84
C ILE A 23 -34.68 -31.04 -48.80
N THR A 24 -35.48 -30.04 -48.40
CA THR A 24 -36.93 -30.00 -48.04
C THR A 24 -37.66 -31.17 -47.36
N SER A 25 -38.48 -30.82 -46.35
CA SER A 25 -39.95 -30.95 -46.44
C SER A 25 -40.68 -30.00 -45.47
N LEU A 26 -41.91 -29.61 -45.82
CA LEU A 26 -42.80 -28.75 -45.03
C LEU A 26 -44.18 -29.43 -44.94
N VAL A 27 -44.69 -29.67 -43.74
CA VAL A 27 -46.04 -30.23 -43.48
C VAL A 27 -46.70 -29.42 -42.35
N LEU A 28 -48.03 -29.32 -42.38
CA LEU A 28 -48.81 -28.34 -41.62
C LEU A 28 -49.92 -29.02 -40.81
N SER A 29 -50.14 -28.54 -39.57
CA SER A 29 -51.30 -28.77 -38.69
C SER A 29 -51.49 -30.15 -38.06
N GLY A 30 -52.08 -30.16 -36.85
CA GLY A 30 -52.52 -31.35 -36.12
C GLY A 30 -52.16 -31.29 -34.64
N CYS A 31 -53.13 -31.02 -33.76
CA CYS A 31 -52.90 -31.00 -32.30
C CYS A 31 -53.19 -32.37 -31.68
N THR A 32 -52.20 -32.97 -31.01
CA THR A 32 -52.37 -34.01 -29.99
C THR A 32 -51.28 -33.87 -28.94
N GLU A 33 -51.64 -33.99 -27.66
CA GLU A 33 -50.67 -33.98 -26.56
C GLU A 33 -49.98 -35.35 -26.44
N GLU A 34 -48.71 -35.44 -26.84
CA GLU A 34 -47.82 -36.50 -26.38
C GLU A 34 -46.55 -35.86 -25.81
N LYS A 35 -46.02 -36.42 -24.72
CA LYS A 35 -44.75 -35.96 -24.15
C LYS A 35 -43.62 -36.20 -25.17
N PRO A 36 -42.80 -35.21 -25.52
CA PRO A 36 -41.54 -35.50 -26.20
C PRO A 36 -40.70 -36.38 -25.26
N ALA A 37 -40.05 -37.40 -25.84
CA ALA A 37 -39.03 -38.16 -25.12
C ALA A 37 -37.87 -37.24 -24.75
N ALA A 38 -37.14 -37.56 -23.68
CA ALA A 38 -35.94 -36.83 -23.32
C ALA A 38 -34.95 -36.88 -24.50
N LEU A 39 -34.41 -35.71 -24.87
CA LEU A 39 -33.19 -35.63 -25.66
C LEU A 39 -32.07 -36.29 -24.85
N PRO A 40 -31.10 -36.97 -25.47
CA PRO A 40 -29.94 -37.48 -24.76
C PRO A 40 -29.16 -36.29 -24.17
N GLU A 41 -28.94 -36.30 -22.87
CA GLU A 41 -27.97 -35.42 -22.22
C GLU A 41 -26.59 -35.83 -22.72
N SER A 42 -25.98 -34.98 -23.54
CA SER A 42 -24.60 -35.11 -23.96
C SER A 42 -23.70 -34.46 -22.91
N ASP A 43 -23.23 -35.26 -21.96
CA ASP A 43 -22.23 -34.88 -20.94
C ASP A 43 -20.83 -34.67 -21.57
N GLU A 44 -20.74 -33.96 -22.70
CA GLU A 44 -19.48 -33.40 -23.20
C GLU A 44 -19.24 -32.07 -22.50
N GLU A 45 -18.48 -32.14 -21.40
CA GLU A 45 -18.07 -30.98 -20.61
C GLU A 45 -17.22 -30.02 -21.47
N VAL A 46 -17.82 -28.91 -21.89
CA VAL A 46 -17.20 -27.96 -22.82
C VAL A 46 -16.03 -27.21 -22.16
N THR A 47 -14.81 -27.74 -22.31
CA THR A 47 -13.57 -27.09 -21.88
C THR A 47 -13.28 -25.84 -22.72
N TRP A 48 -13.53 -24.65 -22.17
CA TRP A 48 -13.27 -23.38 -22.87
C TRP A 48 -11.77 -23.13 -23.01
N ARG A 49 -11.37 -22.64 -24.20
CA ARG A 49 -9.96 -22.44 -24.56
C ARG A 49 -9.72 -21.06 -25.17
N ILE A 50 -8.65 -20.43 -24.71
CA ILE A 50 -8.15 -19.13 -25.16
C ILE A 50 -6.75 -19.36 -25.72
N THR A 51 -6.52 -19.02 -26.98
CA THR A 51 -5.18 -18.87 -27.55
C THR A 51 -4.73 -17.44 -27.31
N ALA A 52 -3.66 -17.24 -26.53
CA ALA A 52 -3.07 -15.93 -26.28
C ALA A 52 -1.72 -15.80 -26.98
N SER A 53 -1.50 -14.70 -27.70
CA SER A 53 -0.24 -14.44 -28.42
C SER A 53 0.45 -13.17 -27.91
N LEU A 54 1.77 -13.25 -27.85
CA LEU A 54 2.72 -12.16 -27.73
C LEU A 54 3.37 -11.99 -29.13
N ASP A 55 3.62 -10.77 -29.63
CA ASP A 55 4.15 -10.63 -30.99
C ASP A 55 5.60 -11.12 -31.11
N ASP A 56 5.83 -11.90 -32.17
CA ASP A 56 7.12 -12.47 -32.55
C ASP A 56 7.83 -11.64 -33.63
N SER A 57 7.14 -10.66 -34.23
CA SER A 57 7.55 -9.94 -35.44
C SER A 57 8.16 -8.56 -35.15
N GLU A 58 7.50 -7.72 -34.34
CA GLU A 58 8.07 -6.52 -33.70
C GLU A 58 7.59 -6.42 -32.23
N PRO A 59 8.25 -5.64 -31.35
CA PRO A 59 7.94 -5.68 -29.91
C PRO A 59 6.68 -4.90 -29.55
N ALA A 60 5.55 -5.60 -29.54
CA ALA A 60 4.26 -5.11 -29.05
C ALA A 60 3.77 -6.01 -27.91
N THR A 61 4.07 -5.58 -26.66
CA THR A 61 4.08 -6.38 -25.42
C THR A 61 5.11 -7.53 -25.45
N ARG A 62 5.73 -7.98 -24.37
CA ARG A 62 5.65 -7.64 -22.94
C ARG A 62 6.95 -6.92 -22.55
N LEU A 63 6.94 -5.59 -22.41
CA LEU A 63 8.08 -4.70 -22.05
C LEU A 63 9.20 -4.38 -23.06
N ASP A 64 9.22 -4.86 -24.31
CA ASP A 64 10.17 -4.32 -25.34
C ASP A 64 11.68 -4.51 -24.99
N TYR A 65 12.05 -5.72 -24.53
CA TYR A 65 13.40 -6.04 -24.04
C TYR A 65 14.45 -6.25 -25.13
N PHE A 66 15.09 -5.19 -25.62
CA PHE A 66 16.29 -5.30 -26.48
C PHE A 66 17.61 -5.41 -25.70
N GLU A 67 18.40 -6.45 -25.97
CA GLU A 67 19.80 -6.57 -25.57
C GLU A 67 20.70 -6.93 -26.78
N SER A 68 21.79 -6.17 -26.98
CA SER A 68 22.77 -6.38 -28.06
C SER A 68 22.16 -6.55 -29.48
N GLY A 69 21.01 -5.93 -29.75
CA GLY A 69 20.30 -6.04 -31.03
C GLY A 69 19.43 -7.30 -31.19
N LYS A 70 19.16 -8.03 -30.10
CA LYS A 70 18.18 -9.13 -30.04
C LYS A 70 17.06 -8.77 -29.06
N ALA A 71 15.84 -9.22 -29.35
CA ALA A 71 14.78 -9.27 -28.35
C ALA A 71 15.05 -10.42 -27.37
N LEU A 72 15.00 -10.13 -26.07
CA LEU A 72 14.77 -11.13 -25.03
C LEU A 72 13.28 -11.49 -25.15
N LYS A 73 13.01 -12.70 -25.68
CA LYS A 73 11.64 -13.14 -25.93
C LYS A 73 10.93 -13.46 -24.61
N ALA A 74 9.79 -12.83 -24.39
CA ALA A 74 8.81 -13.34 -23.43
C ALA A 74 8.21 -14.63 -24.02
N TYR A 75 8.19 -15.67 -23.20
CA TYR A 75 7.59 -16.96 -23.52
C TYR A 75 6.64 -17.34 -22.39
N TRP A 76 5.58 -18.08 -22.72
CA TRP A 76 4.65 -18.60 -21.72
C TRP A 76 5.30 -19.69 -20.86
N SER A 77 5.10 -19.62 -19.55
CA SER A 77 5.49 -20.60 -18.55
C SER A 77 4.33 -21.55 -18.23
N SER A 78 4.59 -22.80 -17.85
CA SER A 78 3.53 -23.73 -17.41
C SER A 78 2.70 -23.24 -16.22
N GLU A 79 3.25 -22.31 -15.41
CA GLU A 79 2.55 -21.66 -14.29
C GLU A 79 1.78 -20.38 -14.69
N ASP A 80 1.87 -19.91 -15.94
CA ASP A 80 1.14 -18.71 -16.38
C ASP A 80 -0.38 -18.94 -16.37
N GLN A 81 -1.09 -17.94 -15.86
CA GLN A 81 -2.55 -17.91 -15.77
C GLN A 81 -3.07 -16.57 -16.31
N ILE A 82 -4.13 -16.62 -17.11
CA ILE A 82 -4.85 -15.44 -17.61
C ILE A 82 -6.25 -15.46 -16.98
N VAL A 83 -6.75 -14.31 -16.53
CA VAL A 83 -8.14 -14.16 -16.10
C VAL A 83 -8.94 -13.42 -17.16
N ALA A 84 -10.13 -13.92 -17.48
CA ALA A 84 -11.19 -13.16 -18.13
C ALA A 84 -12.27 -12.80 -17.09
N ASN A 85 -12.66 -11.54 -17.02
CA ASN A 85 -13.65 -11.03 -16.08
C ASN A 85 -14.76 -10.24 -16.82
N ALA A 86 -16.02 -10.66 -16.67
CA ALA A 86 -17.19 -10.03 -17.32
C ALA A 86 -17.75 -8.82 -16.56
N GLN A 87 -17.28 -8.57 -15.34
CA GLN A 87 -17.76 -7.51 -14.45
C GLN A 87 -16.55 -6.90 -13.72
N PRO A 88 -15.71 -6.09 -14.41
CA PRO A 88 -14.35 -5.77 -13.98
C PRO A 88 -14.25 -5.16 -12.58
N SER A 89 -15.26 -4.41 -12.15
CA SER A 89 -15.38 -3.82 -10.81
C SER A 89 -15.66 -4.83 -9.67
N SER A 90 -15.60 -6.14 -9.93
CA SER A 90 -15.91 -7.22 -8.98
C SER A 90 -15.13 -8.51 -9.24
N SER A 91 -15.13 -9.41 -8.26
CA SER A 91 -14.60 -10.78 -8.38
C SER A 91 -15.62 -11.82 -8.87
N TYR A 92 -16.84 -11.39 -9.24
CA TYR A 92 -17.87 -12.24 -9.82
C TYR A 92 -17.70 -12.33 -11.34
N ASN A 93 -18.14 -13.44 -11.95
CA ASN A 93 -17.95 -13.72 -13.38
C ASN A 93 -16.46 -13.65 -13.81
N VAL A 94 -15.59 -14.17 -12.94
CA VAL A 94 -14.15 -14.36 -13.14
C VAL A 94 -13.89 -15.79 -13.58
N TYR A 95 -13.08 -15.95 -14.61
CA TYR A 95 -12.72 -17.24 -15.22
C TYR A 95 -11.20 -17.29 -15.37
N THR A 96 -10.56 -18.25 -14.73
CA THR A 96 -9.10 -18.41 -14.73
C THR A 96 -8.70 -19.50 -15.72
N PHE A 97 -7.89 -19.14 -16.69
CA PHE A 97 -7.36 -20.03 -17.72
C PHE A 97 -5.88 -20.28 -17.43
N SER A 98 -5.47 -21.54 -17.33
CA SER A 98 -4.07 -21.93 -17.10
C SER A 98 -3.48 -22.49 -18.39
N LEU A 99 -2.17 -22.31 -18.63
CA LEU A 99 -1.51 -22.79 -19.84
C LEU A 99 -1.65 -24.33 -19.97
N LYS A 100 -1.87 -24.81 -21.20
CA LYS A 100 -1.89 -26.24 -21.56
C LYS A 100 -0.94 -26.60 -22.69
N GLU A 101 -0.80 -25.71 -23.67
CA GLU A 101 0.03 -25.93 -24.86
C GLU A 101 0.79 -24.62 -25.16
N GLY A 102 2.02 -24.69 -25.66
CA GLY A 102 2.81 -23.50 -26.02
C GLY A 102 3.79 -22.99 -24.96
N GLU A 103 4.10 -23.77 -23.92
CA GLU A 103 5.20 -23.47 -22.98
C GLU A 103 6.53 -23.27 -23.73
N GLY A 104 7.30 -22.25 -23.34
CA GLY A 104 8.54 -21.88 -24.02
C GLY A 104 8.33 -21.24 -25.41
N THR A 105 7.11 -20.80 -25.71
CA THR A 105 6.77 -20.12 -26.98
C THR A 105 6.00 -18.81 -26.74
N SER A 106 5.86 -18.03 -27.81
CA SER A 106 5.12 -16.76 -27.90
C SER A 106 3.59 -16.91 -27.92
N THR A 107 3.07 -18.09 -28.25
CA THR A 107 1.63 -18.34 -28.42
C THR A 107 1.20 -19.53 -27.56
N GLY A 108 0.43 -19.24 -26.51
CA GLY A 108 -0.04 -20.23 -25.55
C GLY A 108 -1.52 -20.56 -25.74
N VAL A 109 -1.88 -21.84 -25.65
CA VAL A 109 -3.28 -22.26 -25.49
C VAL A 109 -3.54 -22.47 -24.01
N PHE A 110 -4.44 -21.66 -23.47
CA PHE A 110 -4.89 -21.69 -22.09
C PHE A 110 -6.29 -22.29 -22.02
N GLU A 111 -6.58 -23.04 -20.96
CA GLU A 111 -7.85 -23.75 -20.77
C GLU A 111 -8.45 -23.37 -19.41
N CYS A 112 -9.78 -23.20 -19.37
CA CYS A 112 -10.49 -22.76 -18.17
C CYS A 112 -10.34 -23.79 -17.05
N THR A 113 -9.67 -23.38 -15.96
CA THR A 113 -9.37 -24.22 -14.79
C THR A 113 -10.22 -23.88 -13.56
N SER A 114 -10.79 -22.66 -13.50
CA SER A 114 -11.79 -22.31 -12.49
C SER A 114 -12.68 -21.15 -12.94
N LYS A 115 -13.88 -21.07 -12.38
CA LYS A 115 -14.87 -20.01 -12.65
C LYS A 115 -15.63 -19.62 -11.38
N THR A 116 -15.92 -18.34 -11.18
CA THR A 116 -16.68 -17.86 -10.00
C THR A 116 -18.19 -17.81 -10.22
N SER A 117 -18.68 -18.15 -11.42
CA SER A 117 -20.11 -18.31 -11.69
C SER A 117 -20.40 -19.37 -12.76
N ASN A 118 -21.65 -19.81 -12.83
CA ASN A 118 -22.18 -20.62 -13.94
C ASN A 118 -22.82 -19.74 -15.04
N TYR A 119 -22.44 -18.47 -15.14
CA TYR A 119 -22.83 -17.65 -16.29
C TYR A 119 -22.18 -18.24 -17.56
N LEU A 120 -22.98 -18.39 -18.61
CA LEU A 120 -22.59 -19.00 -19.89
C LEU A 120 -22.60 -17.92 -20.99
N PRO A 121 -21.49 -17.21 -21.22
CA PRO A 121 -21.36 -16.28 -22.33
C PRO A 121 -21.23 -17.02 -23.65
N GLU A 122 -22.19 -16.84 -24.55
CA GLU A 122 -22.09 -17.34 -25.93
C GLU A 122 -20.98 -16.63 -26.74
N ASN A 123 -20.45 -15.50 -26.24
CA ASN A 123 -19.48 -14.66 -26.93
C ASN A 123 -18.69 -13.76 -25.94
N LEU A 124 -17.43 -13.41 -26.25
CA LEU A 124 -16.66 -12.39 -25.50
C LEU A 124 -17.03 -10.96 -25.93
N ILE A 125 -17.68 -10.79 -27.09
CA ILE A 125 -17.97 -9.46 -27.68
C ILE A 125 -19.03 -8.69 -26.89
N THR A 126 -20.13 -9.34 -26.48
CA THR A 126 -21.39 -8.64 -26.10
C THR A 126 -21.40 -8.00 -24.72
N ASN A 127 -20.41 -8.28 -23.86
CA ASN A 127 -20.48 -8.00 -22.43
C ASN A 127 -19.34 -7.12 -21.88
N ALA A 128 -18.47 -6.56 -22.73
CA ALA A 128 -17.31 -5.73 -22.32
C ALA A 128 -16.38 -6.42 -21.29
N TRP A 129 -15.79 -7.54 -21.69
CA TRP A 129 -14.88 -8.30 -20.85
C TRP A 129 -13.55 -7.57 -20.62
N THR A 130 -12.95 -7.75 -19.46
CA THR A 130 -11.55 -7.35 -19.21
C THR A 130 -10.69 -8.57 -18.92
N ILE A 131 -9.56 -8.63 -19.62
CA ILE A 131 -8.53 -9.66 -19.52
C ILE A 131 -7.43 -9.14 -18.61
N TYR A 132 -7.02 -9.96 -17.64
CA TYR A 132 -6.02 -9.63 -16.62
C TYR A 132 -4.88 -10.66 -16.59
N PHE A 133 -3.67 -10.16 -16.36
CA PHE A 133 -2.44 -10.95 -16.27
C PHE A 133 -1.48 -10.29 -15.27
N PRO A 134 -0.82 -11.04 -14.35
CA PRO A 134 -0.95 -12.47 -14.10
C PRO A 134 -2.23 -12.80 -13.33
N GLY A 135 -3.04 -13.72 -13.87
CA GLY A 135 -4.34 -14.14 -13.31
C GLY A 135 -4.26 -14.82 -11.95
N SER A 136 -3.06 -15.28 -11.57
CA SER A 136 -2.74 -15.77 -10.23
C SER A 136 -2.79 -14.67 -9.17
N LYS A 137 -2.46 -13.42 -9.53
CA LYS A 137 -2.45 -12.24 -8.63
C LYS A 137 -3.58 -11.23 -8.91
N ILE A 138 -4.04 -11.12 -10.16
CA ILE A 138 -5.01 -10.10 -10.60
C ILE A 138 -6.25 -10.77 -11.19
N ARG A 139 -7.41 -10.59 -10.55
CA ARG A 139 -8.68 -11.19 -10.97
C ARG A 139 -9.74 -10.16 -11.32
N CYS A 140 -9.65 -8.96 -10.77
CA CYS A 140 -10.54 -7.84 -11.01
C CYS A 140 -9.80 -6.50 -11.03
N GLU A 141 -10.53 -5.43 -11.29
CA GLU A 141 -10.00 -4.08 -11.40
C GLU A 141 -9.42 -3.56 -10.08
N LYS A 142 -9.98 -3.97 -8.93
CA LYS A 142 -9.39 -3.65 -7.61
C LYS A 142 -8.02 -4.30 -7.46
N ASP A 143 -7.88 -5.59 -7.78
CA ASP A 143 -6.59 -6.27 -7.71
C ASP A 143 -5.54 -5.65 -8.64
N TYR A 144 -5.97 -5.13 -9.81
CA TYR A 144 -5.08 -4.45 -10.75
C TYR A 144 -4.60 -3.10 -10.21
N LEU A 145 -5.51 -2.31 -9.60
CA LEU A 145 -5.22 -1.00 -9.02
C LEU A 145 -4.48 -1.08 -7.66
N ASP A 146 -4.73 -2.11 -6.87
CA ASP A 146 -4.02 -2.37 -5.60
C ASP A 146 -2.67 -3.07 -5.83
N PHE A 147 -2.36 -3.49 -7.06
CA PHE A 147 -1.10 -4.13 -7.42
C PHE A 147 0.09 -3.19 -7.19
N SER A 148 0.95 -3.52 -6.24
CA SER A 148 2.10 -2.70 -5.87
C SER A 148 3.37 -3.07 -6.62
N TYR A 149 4.16 -2.04 -6.96
CA TYR A 149 5.51 -2.18 -7.50
C TYR A 149 6.60 -2.01 -6.43
N THR A 150 6.24 -1.96 -5.13
CA THR A 150 7.21 -1.93 -4.02
C THR A 150 7.81 -3.32 -3.76
N ASN A 151 8.81 -3.38 -2.88
CA ASN A 151 9.39 -4.62 -2.30
C ASN A 151 10.02 -5.64 -3.28
N GLN A 152 10.06 -5.35 -4.57
CA GLN A 152 10.75 -6.11 -5.61
C GLN A 152 12.16 -6.58 -5.18
N VAL A 153 12.50 -7.80 -5.59
CA VAL A 153 13.83 -8.42 -5.36
C VAL A 153 14.35 -8.97 -6.69
N GLN A 154 15.52 -8.54 -7.14
CA GLN A 154 16.25 -9.23 -8.21
C GLN A 154 17.32 -10.15 -7.59
N LYS A 155 17.27 -11.44 -7.92
CA LYS A 155 18.28 -12.42 -7.50
C LYS A 155 19.33 -12.61 -8.58
N GLY A 156 20.57 -12.20 -8.29
CA GLY A 156 21.71 -12.29 -9.21
C GLY A 156 21.79 -11.17 -10.26
N ASN A 157 23.00 -10.95 -10.76
CA ASN A 157 23.33 -9.87 -11.69
C ASN A 157 22.73 -10.10 -13.10
N GLY A 158 21.88 -9.18 -13.55
CA GLY A 158 21.19 -9.26 -14.83
C GLY A 158 20.03 -10.27 -14.92
N SER A 159 19.58 -10.85 -13.81
CA SER A 159 18.45 -11.77 -13.80
C SER A 159 17.13 -11.11 -14.21
N LEU A 160 16.25 -11.91 -14.78
CA LEU A 160 14.93 -11.52 -15.30
C LEU A 160 13.77 -12.23 -14.58
N GLU A 161 14.05 -13.17 -13.68
CA GLU A 161 13.07 -14.11 -13.14
C GLU A 161 11.94 -13.40 -12.38
N HIS A 162 12.27 -12.40 -11.55
CA HIS A 162 11.31 -11.61 -10.77
C HIS A 162 10.37 -10.75 -11.62
N LEU A 163 10.67 -10.54 -12.91
CA LEU A 163 9.86 -9.68 -13.76
C LEU A 163 8.50 -10.33 -14.11
N GLN A 164 8.41 -11.66 -14.07
CA GLN A 164 7.14 -12.38 -14.23
C GLN A 164 6.16 -12.05 -13.08
N ASP A 165 6.70 -11.82 -11.88
CA ASP A 165 5.95 -11.61 -10.64
C ASP A 165 5.36 -10.21 -10.51
N TYR A 166 5.93 -9.24 -11.23
CA TYR A 166 5.58 -7.82 -11.15
C TYR A 166 5.12 -7.22 -12.49
N HIS A 167 5.24 -7.91 -13.63
CA HIS A 167 4.65 -7.43 -14.89
C HIS A 167 3.15 -7.74 -14.97
N THR A 168 2.36 -6.68 -15.12
CA THR A 168 0.89 -6.73 -15.24
C THR A 168 0.37 -6.25 -16.59
N ILE A 169 -0.72 -6.86 -17.08
CA ILE A 169 -1.49 -6.41 -18.26
C ILE A 169 -2.98 -6.35 -17.89
N ARG A 170 -3.67 -5.32 -18.38
CA ARG A 170 -5.13 -5.19 -18.45
C ARG A 170 -5.55 -4.88 -19.89
N LEU A 171 -6.40 -5.69 -20.50
CA LEU A 171 -6.93 -5.49 -21.85
C LEU A 171 -8.46 -5.51 -21.82
N MET A 172 -9.12 -4.49 -22.38
CA MET A 172 -10.59 -4.45 -22.49
C MET A 172 -11.04 -4.93 -23.86
N CYS A 173 -11.90 -5.95 -23.91
CA CYS A 173 -12.50 -6.49 -25.12
C CYS A 173 -13.87 -5.85 -25.35
N THR A 174 -13.98 -5.01 -26.38
CA THR A 174 -15.22 -4.30 -26.77
C THR A 174 -15.59 -4.56 -28.22
N ASP A 175 -16.84 -4.28 -28.62
CA ASP A 175 -17.39 -4.44 -29.98
C ASP A 175 -16.38 -4.12 -31.11
N GLY A 176 -15.75 -5.16 -31.67
CA GLY A 176 -14.74 -5.05 -32.71
C GLY A 176 -13.69 -6.18 -32.71
N THR A 177 -13.37 -6.74 -31.55
CA THR A 177 -12.45 -7.88 -31.42
C THR A 177 -13.21 -9.21 -31.55
N GLU A 178 -12.97 -10.00 -32.61
CA GLU A 178 -13.60 -11.32 -32.79
C GLU A 178 -13.06 -12.34 -31.78
N CYS A 179 -13.83 -12.64 -30.73
CA CYS A 179 -13.45 -13.58 -29.68
C CYS A 179 -14.66 -14.44 -29.25
N VAL A 180 -14.56 -15.77 -29.40
CA VAL A 180 -15.60 -16.74 -29.00
C VAL A 180 -14.95 -17.78 -28.10
N PHE A 181 -15.53 -18.10 -26.94
CA PHE A 181 -14.88 -18.93 -25.89
C PHE A 181 -14.45 -20.35 -26.31
N ASP A 182 -14.92 -20.81 -27.47
CA ASP A 182 -14.37 -21.95 -28.19
C ASP A 182 -13.62 -21.39 -29.43
N ASN A 183 -12.28 -21.37 -29.35
CA ASN A 183 -11.33 -20.73 -30.29
C ASN A 183 -11.18 -19.19 -30.15
N ALA A 184 -11.15 -18.65 -28.93
CA ALA A 184 -10.85 -17.24 -28.70
C ALA A 184 -9.36 -16.95 -28.97
N PHE A 185 -9.06 -15.93 -29.78
CA PHE A 185 -7.70 -15.45 -29.98
C PHE A 185 -7.51 -14.10 -29.28
N ILE A 186 -6.73 -14.08 -28.20
CA ILE A 186 -6.29 -12.85 -27.54
C ILE A 186 -4.94 -12.47 -28.13
N ASP A 187 -4.93 -11.33 -28.81
CA ASP A 187 -3.71 -10.68 -29.24
C ASP A 187 -3.33 -9.61 -28.20
N PHE A 188 -2.26 -9.83 -27.43
CA PHE A 188 -1.78 -8.79 -26.52
C PHE A 188 -1.06 -7.65 -27.26
N SER A 189 -0.71 -7.83 -28.54
CA SER A 189 0.06 -6.84 -29.32
C SER A 189 -0.76 -5.68 -29.92
N GLY A 190 -2.09 -5.77 -29.89
CA GLY A 190 -2.98 -4.77 -30.48
C GLY A 190 -3.08 -3.44 -29.72
N ASP A 191 -3.63 -2.41 -30.36
CA ASP A 191 -4.04 -1.19 -29.66
C ASP A 191 -5.23 -1.48 -28.72
N GLY A 192 -5.07 -1.31 -27.40
CA GLY A 192 -6.21 -1.34 -26.46
C GLY A 192 -5.92 -1.79 -25.01
N HIS A 193 -4.73 -2.28 -24.71
CA HIS A 193 -4.32 -2.69 -23.36
C HIS A 193 -3.60 -1.57 -22.59
N THR A 194 -3.47 -1.77 -21.28
CA THR A 194 -2.50 -1.06 -20.43
C THR A 194 -1.62 -2.08 -19.71
N GLU A 195 -0.31 -1.98 -19.88
CA GLU A 195 0.69 -2.84 -19.26
C GLU A 195 1.71 -2.04 -18.44
N SER A 196 2.27 -2.68 -17.40
CA SER A 196 3.40 -2.17 -16.62
C SER A 196 4.61 -1.81 -17.48
N SER A 197 5.47 -0.89 -17.00
CA SER A 197 6.74 -0.50 -17.65
C SER A 197 7.95 -1.02 -16.89
N CYS A 198 9.18 -0.88 -17.42
CA CYS A 198 10.40 -1.35 -16.74
C CYS A 198 11.55 -0.36 -16.89
N MET A 199 12.43 -0.28 -15.90
CA MET A 199 13.70 0.44 -15.93
C MET A 199 14.87 -0.55 -15.88
N LYS A 200 15.69 -0.61 -16.94
CA LYS A 200 17.00 -1.27 -16.90
C LYS A 200 18.09 -0.27 -16.51
N PHE A 201 18.69 -0.52 -15.35
CA PHE A 201 19.91 0.11 -14.91
C PHE A 201 21.12 -0.62 -15.50
N ASN A 202 22.04 0.15 -16.08
CA ASN A 202 23.30 -0.34 -16.62
C ASN A 202 24.41 0.34 -15.83
N LEU A 203 24.86 -0.30 -14.75
CA LEU A 203 25.78 0.29 -13.78
C LEU A 203 27.20 -0.20 -14.08
N SER A 204 28.16 0.71 -14.09
CA SER A 204 29.57 0.41 -14.38
C SER A 204 30.49 1.34 -13.58
N GLY A 205 31.75 0.96 -13.40
CA GLY A 205 32.72 1.79 -12.67
C GLY A 205 32.38 2.00 -11.19
N LEU A 206 31.50 1.19 -10.60
CA LEU A 206 31.36 1.10 -9.14
C LEU A 206 32.69 0.59 -8.56
N PRO A 207 33.05 0.96 -7.32
CA PRO A 207 34.00 0.16 -6.54
C PRO A 207 33.51 -1.29 -6.44
N SER A 208 34.41 -2.24 -6.22
CA SER A 208 33.99 -3.66 -6.06
C SER A 208 33.23 -3.82 -4.74
N ILE A 209 31.90 -3.92 -4.84
CA ILE A 209 30.96 -4.00 -3.72
C ILE A 209 29.95 -5.11 -3.99
N THR A 210 29.36 -5.70 -2.95
CA THR A 210 28.09 -6.43 -3.10
C THR A 210 26.95 -5.40 -3.00
N PRO A 211 26.22 -5.09 -4.09
CA PRO A 211 25.04 -4.24 -4.02
C PRO A 211 23.85 -5.00 -3.40
N THR A 212 23.04 -4.31 -2.61
CA THR A 212 21.85 -4.86 -1.92
C THR A 212 20.56 -4.08 -2.22
N GLU A 213 20.66 -2.88 -2.78
CA GLU A 213 19.53 -2.10 -3.27
C GLU A 213 19.99 -1.20 -4.43
N VAL A 214 19.13 -1.00 -5.42
CA VAL A 214 19.25 0.10 -6.39
C VAL A 214 17.97 0.92 -6.36
N ALA A 215 18.12 2.25 -6.35
CA ALA A 215 16.99 3.17 -6.41
C ALA A 215 17.16 4.19 -7.54
N LEU A 216 16.02 4.66 -8.08
CA LEU A 216 15.93 5.81 -8.97
C LEU A 216 15.14 6.90 -8.26
N GLU A 217 15.73 8.08 -8.17
CA GLU A 217 15.12 9.31 -7.67
C GLU A 217 15.01 10.35 -8.79
N TYR A 218 13.98 11.19 -8.72
CA TYR A 218 13.80 12.38 -9.53
C TYR A 218 13.59 13.61 -8.64
N SER A 219 14.46 14.62 -8.81
CA SER A 219 14.30 15.94 -8.23
C SER A 219 13.81 16.90 -9.34
N ALA A 220 12.66 17.53 -9.15
CA ALA A 220 12.11 18.50 -10.10
C ALA A 220 12.99 19.77 -10.22
N PRO A 221 12.90 20.52 -11.33
CA PRO A 221 13.35 21.91 -11.32
C PRO A 221 12.47 22.74 -10.36
N ALA A 222 12.98 23.85 -9.83
CA ALA A 222 12.22 24.74 -8.95
C ALA A 222 10.89 25.19 -9.60
N GLY A 223 9.78 25.10 -8.86
CA GLY A 223 8.42 25.30 -9.36
C GLY A 223 7.89 24.17 -10.27
N GLY A 224 8.58 23.02 -10.34
CA GLY A 224 8.13 21.80 -11.02
C GLY A 224 7.39 20.82 -10.11
N TYR A 225 7.00 19.67 -10.65
CA TYR A 225 6.29 18.61 -9.90
C TYR A 225 7.27 17.50 -9.50
N SER A 226 7.49 17.30 -8.21
CA SER A 226 8.51 16.38 -7.65
C SER A 226 8.12 14.89 -7.72
N SER A 227 6.90 14.55 -7.30
CA SER A 227 6.49 13.15 -7.10
C SER A 227 5.82 12.57 -8.33
N CYS A 228 6.61 11.91 -9.19
CA CYS A 228 6.21 11.47 -10.52
C CYS A 228 6.12 9.94 -10.70
N PHE A 229 6.77 9.13 -9.86
CA PHE A 229 6.76 7.67 -9.97
C PHE A 229 5.55 7.08 -9.26
N TYR A 230 4.67 6.39 -9.98
CA TYR A 230 3.47 5.76 -9.41
C TYR A 230 3.82 4.38 -8.83
N LEU A 231 3.46 4.14 -7.56
CA LEU A 231 3.74 2.87 -6.86
C LEU A 231 2.73 1.75 -7.19
N TYR A 232 1.65 2.10 -7.90
CA TYR A 232 0.50 1.25 -8.24
C TYR A 232 0.05 1.48 -9.69
N ASN A 233 -0.75 0.59 -10.27
CA ASN A 233 -1.36 0.85 -11.57
C ASN A 233 -2.47 1.91 -11.49
N VAL A 234 -2.76 2.56 -12.61
CA VAL A 234 -3.86 3.54 -12.73
C VAL A 234 -4.68 3.25 -13.99
N ILE A 235 -6.00 3.47 -13.93
CA ILE A 235 -6.90 3.34 -15.08
C ILE A 235 -7.48 4.72 -15.42
N ASN A 236 -7.37 5.13 -16.69
CA ASN A 236 -7.87 6.41 -17.19
C ASN A 236 -9.25 6.21 -17.85
N GLU A 237 -10.32 6.14 -17.07
CA GLU A 237 -11.68 6.14 -17.62
C GLU A 237 -12.61 7.19 -17.01
N PHE A 238 -13.64 7.53 -17.79
CA PHE A 238 -14.79 8.32 -17.37
C PHE A 238 -15.61 7.52 -16.32
N TRP A 239 -16.71 8.11 -15.83
CA TRP A 239 -17.68 7.47 -14.90
C TRP A 239 -17.31 7.44 -13.41
N GLY A 240 -16.55 8.44 -12.94
CA GLY A 240 -16.74 8.98 -11.59
C GLY A 240 -16.35 8.07 -10.42
N SER A 241 -15.46 7.11 -10.62
CA SER A 241 -14.82 6.38 -9.53
C SER A 241 -13.86 7.31 -8.77
N THR A 242 -14.05 7.43 -7.46
CA THR A 242 -13.04 7.97 -6.54
C THR A 242 -11.88 6.98 -6.50
N GLN A 243 -10.79 7.29 -7.20
CA GLN A 243 -9.66 6.36 -7.34
C GLN A 243 -8.89 6.25 -6.01
N PRO A 244 -8.54 5.03 -5.53
CA PRO A 244 -8.06 4.88 -4.15
C PRO A 244 -6.64 5.41 -3.92
N ASN A 245 -5.70 5.11 -4.82
CA ASN A 245 -4.27 5.19 -4.55
C ASN A 245 -3.52 6.07 -5.58
N TYR A 246 -3.55 7.39 -5.40
CA TYR A 246 -2.64 8.32 -6.11
C TYR A 246 -1.26 8.41 -5.44
N SER A 247 -0.76 7.31 -4.86
CA SER A 247 0.54 7.29 -4.20
C SER A 247 1.67 7.38 -5.23
N THR A 248 2.14 8.60 -5.47
CA THR A 248 3.36 8.87 -6.22
C THR A 248 4.53 9.14 -5.27
N SER A 249 5.74 8.87 -5.76
CA SER A 249 6.98 9.14 -5.06
C SER A 249 7.95 9.91 -5.95
N ASN A 250 8.88 10.65 -5.34
CA ASN A 250 10.08 11.13 -6.01
C ASN A 250 11.11 10.01 -6.21
N LYS A 251 10.99 8.88 -5.50
CA LYS A 251 12.01 7.82 -5.39
C LYS A 251 11.39 6.42 -5.36
N ILE A 252 11.94 5.49 -6.14
CA ILE A 252 11.54 4.08 -6.21
C ILE A 252 12.77 3.16 -6.17
N SER A 253 12.66 1.98 -5.55
CA SER A 253 13.79 1.08 -5.33
C SER A 253 13.46 -0.41 -5.57
N ILE A 254 14.52 -1.19 -5.78
CA ILE A 254 14.51 -2.65 -5.89
C ILE A 254 15.64 -3.23 -5.02
N ARG A 255 15.32 -4.27 -4.23
CA ARG A 255 16.29 -5.02 -3.42
C ARG A 255 17.07 -5.99 -4.29
N LEU A 256 18.31 -6.27 -3.91
CA LEU A 256 19.23 -7.14 -4.64
C LEU A 256 19.74 -8.25 -3.72
N GLU A 257 19.57 -9.49 -4.17
CA GLU A 257 20.00 -10.70 -3.48
C GLU A 257 20.89 -11.54 -4.40
N ASP A 258 21.71 -12.44 -3.85
CA ASP A 258 22.61 -13.32 -4.61
C ASP A 258 23.59 -12.60 -5.57
N PHE A 259 23.97 -11.35 -5.23
CA PHE A 259 25.04 -10.60 -5.91
C PHE A 259 26.41 -10.85 -5.29
N GLU A 260 27.34 -11.35 -6.10
CA GLU A 260 28.78 -11.36 -5.80
C GLU A 260 29.39 -9.94 -5.91
N PRO A 261 30.52 -9.64 -5.24
CA PRO A 261 31.17 -8.34 -5.31
C PRO A 261 31.54 -7.92 -6.75
N CYS A 262 30.96 -6.83 -7.23
CA CYS A 262 31.06 -6.39 -8.63
C CYS A 262 31.38 -4.88 -8.76
N SER A 263 32.03 -4.50 -9.86
CA SER A 263 32.16 -3.11 -10.31
C SER A 263 31.15 -2.72 -11.40
N GLU A 264 30.37 -3.71 -11.89
CA GLU A 264 29.37 -3.57 -12.95
C GLU A 264 28.13 -4.40 -12.60
N ALA A 265 26.94 -3.80 -12.70
CA ALA A 265 25.68 -4.41 -12.35
C ALA A 265 24.58 -4.08 -13.36
N THR A 266 23.83 -5.09 -13.76
CA THR A 266 22.60 -4.96 -14.54
C THR A 266 21.41 -5.26 -13.64
N VAL A 267 20.50 -4.28 -13.52
CA VAL A 267 19.30 -4.39 -12.68
C VAL A 267 18.08 -4.00 -13.50
N TYR A 268 16.99 -4.74 -13.32
CA TYR A 268 15.69 -4.51 -13.95
C TYR A 268 14.64 -4.27 -12.88
N MET A 269 13.96 -3.13 -12.92
CA MET A 269 12.92 -2.76 -11.95
C MET A 269 11.62 -2.50 -12.68
N MET A 270 10.57 -3.21 -12.29
CA MET A 270 9.21 -2.99 -12.78
C MET A 270 8.66 -1.67 -12.26
N MET A 271 7.82 -1.03 -13.07
CA MET A 271 7.17 0.25 -12.79
C MET A 271 5.71 0.19 -13.26
N SER A 272 4.89 1.10 -12.73
CA SER A 272 3.47 1.24 -13.08
C SER A 272 3.20 1.30 -14.60
N ASN A 273 1.95 1.00 -14.97
CA ASN A 273 1.41 1.28 -16.30
C ASN A 273 1.31 2.79 -16.64
N ARG A 274 1.53 3.67 -15.65
CA ARG A 274 1.37 5.12 -15.76
C ARG A 274 2.61 5.80 -16.35
N PRO A 275 2.47 6.65 -17.39
CA PRO A 275 3.57 7.47 -17.89
C PRO A 275 4.13 8.42 -16.82
N VAL A 276 5.45 8.45 -16.68
CA VAL A 276 6.18 9.36 -15.78
C VAL A 276 6.65 10.58 -16.55
N TYR A 277 6.13 11.76 -16.22
CA TYR A 277 6.50 13.01 -16.86
C TYR A 277 7.68 13.67 -16.13
N LEU A 278 8.78 13.90 -16.84
CA LEU A 278 10.01 14.47 -16.32
C LEU A 278 10.32 15.80 -17.04
N GLN A 279 10.73 16.82 -16.30
CA GLN A 279 10.83 18.20 -16.80
C GLN A 279 12.28 18.60 -17.11
N ALA A 280 12.47 19.47 -18.11
CA ALA A 280 13.74 20.10 -18.42
C ALA A 280 14.31 20.82 -17.19
N GLY A 281 15.58 20.55 -16.84
CA GLY A 281 16.23 21.07 -15.64
C GLY A 281 16.02 20.23 -14.37
N GLY A 282 15.08 19.29 -14.37
CA GLY A 282 14.99 18.26 -13.32
C GLY A 282 16.17 17.29 -13.38
N THR A 283 16.45 16.57 -12.29
CA THR A 283 17.61 15.68 -12.16
C THR A 283 17.17 14.27 -11.78
N LEU A 284 17.63 13.27 -12.53
CA LEU A 284 17.52 11.87 -12.15
C LEU A 284 18.78 11.45 -11.39
N THR A 285 18.63 10.77 -10.25
CA THR A 285 19.73 10.22 -9.46
C THR A 285 19.55 8.71 -9.31
N ILE A 286 20.57 7.94 -9.69
CA ILE A 286 20.66 6.52 -9.34
C ILE A 286 21.38 6.43 -7.99
N HIS A 287 20.83 5.66 -7.06
CA HIS A 287 21.49 5.26 -5.83
C HIS A 287 21.75 3.75 -5.82
N VAL A 288 22.85 3.32 -5.20
CA VAL A 288 23.23 1.91 -5.02
C VAL A 288 23.69 1.71 -3.58
N LYS A 289 22.97 0.89 -2.82
CA LYS A 289 23.33 0.53 -1.44
C LYS A 289 24.23 -0.70 -1.45
N SER A 290 25.34 -0.69 -0.73
CA SER A 290 26.19 -1.87 -0.55
C SER A 290 25.83 -2.68 0.69
N LYS A 291 26.26 -3.94 0.74
CA LYS A 291 26.09 -4.83 1.89
C LYS A 291 26.77 -4.32 3.16
N GLU A 292 27.80 -3.49 3.00
CA GLU A 292 28.52 -2.79 4.07
C GLU A 292 27.84 -1.46 4.47
N GLY A 293 26.65 -1.16 3.93
CA GLY A 293 25.85 0.01 4.27
C GLY A 293 26.24 1.32 3.57
N LYS A 294 27.14 1.29 2.57
CA LYS A 294 27.54 2.48 1.80
C LYS A 294 26.51 2.84 0.72
N LEU A 295 26.47 4.10 0.27
CA LEU A 295 25.45 4.62 -0.66
C LEU A 295 26.07 5.37 -1.85
N TYR A 296 26.28 4.65 -2.95
CA TYR A 296 26.86 5.21 -4.17
C TYR A 296 25.80 5.93 -4.99
N SER A 297 26.03 7.21 -5.30
CA SER A 297 25.08 8.04 -6.06
C SER A 297 25.65 8.53 -7.39
N CYS A 298 24.81 8.60 -8.43
CA CYS A 298 25.17 9.08 -9.76
C CYS A 298 23.98 9.87 -10.37
N SER A 299 24.14 11.19 -10.50
CA SER A 299 23.08 12.12 -10.91
C SER A 299 23.22 12.62 -12.35
N LYS A 300 22.09 12.95 -12.99
CA LYS A 300 22.01 13.45 -14.36
C LYS A 300 20.84 14.42 -14.55
N THR A 301 21.15 15.69 -14.76
CA THR A 301 20.16 16.72 -15.11
C THR A 301 19.64 16.58 -16.54
N LEU A 302 18.34 16.74 -16.71
CA LEU A 302 17.61 16.64 -17.96
C LEU A 302 17.75 17.92 -18.80
N LYS A 303 18.03 17.77 -20.10
CA LYS A 303 18.25 18.89 -21.04
C LYS A 303 16.98 19.34 -21.77
N SER A 304 15.92 18.56 -21.65
CA SER A 304 14.59 18.73 -22.23
C SER A 304 13.61 17.96 -21.37
N ASP A 305 12.32 18.19 -21.57
CA ASP A 305 11.30 17.29 -21.03
C ASP A 305 11.49 15.87 -21.58
N ALA A 306 11.06 14.87 -20.82
CA ALA A 306 11.09 13.47 -21.17
C ALA A 306 9.88 12.74 -20.56
N ILE A 307 9.45 11.64 -21.17
CA ILE A 307 8.35 10.81 -20.66
C ILE A 307 8.86 9.37 -20.58
N LEU A 308 8.75 8.75 -19.40
CA LEU A 308 8.89 7.30 -19.27
C LEU A 308 7.51 6.69 -19.50
N GLU A 309 7.20 6.37 -20.76
CA GLU A 309 5.89 5.82 -21.15
C GLU A 309 5.59 4.46 -20.51
N GLY A 310 4.30 4.21 -20.22
CA GLY A 310 3.80 2.89 -19.82
C GLY A 310 4.09 1.82 -20.89
N GLY A 311 4.22 0.55 -20.49
CA GLY A 311 4.50 -0.56 -21.40
C GLY A 311 5.85 -0.57 -22.10
N ARG A 312 6.80 0.28 -21.71
CA ARG A 312 8.13 0.35 -22.34
C ARG A 312 9.26 -0.01 -21.39
N LEU A 313 10.33 -0.58 -21.95
CA LEU A 313 11.64 -0.63 -21.31
C LEU A 313 12.37 0.70 -21.47
N HIS A 314 12.55 1.37 -20.35
CA HIS A 314 13.43 2.51 -20.20
C HIS A 314 14.83 2.06 -19.80
N LYS A 315 15.84 2.84 -20.19
CA LYS A 315 17.26 2.49 -19.96
C LYS A 315 17.99 3.68 -19.36
N ILE A 316 18.59 3.46 -18.19
CA ILE A 316 19.45 4.43 -17.51
C ILE A 316 20.84 3.82 -17.30
N SER A 317 21.86 4.67 -17.13
CA SER A 317 23.24 4.22 -16.95
C SER A 317 23.94 5.09 -15.91
N GLY A 318 24.66 4.44 -14.99
CA GLY A 318 25.50 5.08 -13.98
C GLY A 318 26.95 4.65 -14.16
N SER A 319 27.87 5.60 -14.24
CA SER A 319 29.29 5.36 -14.51
C SER A 319 30.25 6.34 -13.85
N SER A 320 29.75 7.22 -12.97
CA SER A 320 30.53 8.24 -12.28
C SER A 320 29.93 8.43 -10.91
N TRP A 321 30.40 7.60 -9.98
CA TRP A 321 29.82 7.45 -8.65
C TRP A 321 30.48 8.39 -7.66
N THR A 322 29.65 9.16 -6.96
CA THR A 322 30.02 9.70 -5.66
C THR A 322 29.84 8.57 -4.66
N GLU A 323 30.91 8.14 -3.99
CA GLU A 323 30.74 7.43 -2.73
C GLU A 323 30.25 8.46 -1.72
N SER A 324 28.93 8.56 -1.55
CA SER A 324 28.43 8.84 -0.22
C SER A 324 28.72 7.57 0.58
N VAL A 325 29.53 7.68 1.62
CA VAL A 325 29.31 6.80 2.76
C VAL A 325 27.86 7.11 3.23
N LEU A 326 27.21 6.22 3.98
CA LEU A 326 26.39 6.76 5.05
C LEU A 326 27.36 7.38 6.06
N GLU A 327 27.88 8.56 5.71
CA GLU A 327 28.56 9.46 6.62
C GLU A 327 27.63 9.61 7.82
N ASN A 328 28.20 9.72 9.03
CA ASN A 328 27.37 10.06 10.19
C ASN A 328 26.86 11.46 9.90
N ILE A 329 25.62 11.58 9.40
CA ILE A 329 25.15 12.64 8.50
C ILE A 329 25.89 13.97 8.73
N ASP A 330 26.88 14.27 7.87
CA ASP A 330 28.00 15.18 8.19
C ASP A 330 27.62 16.69 8.11
N GLY A 331 26.44 17.02 8.64
CA GLY A 331 26.25 18.18 9.50
C GLY A 331 26.63 17.92 10.97
N PHE A 332 27.08 16.70 11.34
CA PHE A 332 27.59 16.38 12.66
C PHE A 332 29.07 16.74 12.84
N ASP A 333 29.35 17.95 13.36
CA ASP A 333 30.69 18.29 13.91
C ASP A 333 31.14 17.32 15.03
N ASN A 334 30.23 16.50 15.61
CA ASN A 334 30.58 15.35 16.43
C ASN A 334 29.50 14.23 16.38
N PRO A 335 29.77 13.05 15.77
CA PRO A 335 28.78 11.96 15.66
C PRO A 335 28.52 11.23 16.99
N GLU A 336 29.28 11.49 18.06
CA GLU A 336 28.96 11.01 19.41
C GLU A 336 27.83 11.80 20.09
N GLU A 337 27.46 12.98 19.55
CA GLU A 337 26.46 13.89 20.14
C GLU A 337 25.08 13.83 19.45
N GLY A 338 24.93 13.04 18.38
CA GLY A 338 23.76 13.06 17.50
C GLY A 338 22.55 12.21 17.90
N ILE A 339 22.71 11.28 18.84
CA ILE A 339 21.66 10.33 19.27
C ILE A 339 21.54 10.38 20.79
N VAL A 340 20.33 10.69 21.29
CA VAL A 340 20.06 10.85 22.71
C VAL A 340 19.10 9.77 23.19
N VAL A 341 19.56 8.93 24.11
CA VAL A 341 18.71 8.04 24.90
C VAL A 341 17.84 8.90 25.81
N LEU A 342 16.53 8.81 25.62
CA LEU A 342 15.53 9.40 26.51
C LEU A 342 15.13 8.41 27.62
N GLN A 343 15.18 7.11 27.31
CA GLN A 343 14.77 6.03 28.21
C GLN A 343 15.36 4.67 27.76
N GLU A 344 15.72 3.82 28.72
CA GLU A 344 15.91 2.37 28.51
C GLU A 344 14.74 1.63 29.18
N ALA A 345 14.32 0.50 28.62
CA ALA A 345 13.29 -0.36 29.19
C ALA A 345 13.78 -1.00 30.50
N THR A 346 12.87 -1.15 31.47
CA THR A 346 13.10 -1.81 32.77
C THR A 346 12.21 -3.03 32.99
N LYS A 347 11.33 -3.35 32.02
CA LYS A 347 10.44 -4.51 32.01
C LYS A 347 10.39 -5.16 30.63
N GLY A 348 10.32 -6.49 30.60
CA GLY A 348 10.41 -7.29 29.38
C GLY A 348 11.77 -7.16 28.70
N ASP A 349 11.85 -7.63 27.45
CA ASP A 349 13.04 -7.43 26.60
C ASP A 349 13.14 -5.99 26.05
N GLY A 350 12.07 -5.21 26.17
CA GLY A 350 11.95 -3.84 25.66
C GLY A 350 11.54 -3.77 24.18
N THR A 351 10.85 -2.70 23.81
CA THR A 351 10.57 -2.36 22.39
C THR A 351 10.94 -0.91 22.11
N ASP A 352 11.40 -0.61 20.90
CA ASP A 352 12.04 0.66 20.57
C ASP A 352 11.05 1.69 19.99
N ILE A 353 11.12 2.93 20.51
CA ILE A 353 10.54 4.13 19.89
C ILE A 353 11.69 5.03 19.45
N ILE A 354 11.69 5.43 18.17
CA ILE A 354 12.68 6.34 17.60
C ILE A 354 11.98 7.64 17.19
N ILE A 355 12.38 8.75 17.81
CA ILE A 355 11.88 10.09 17.49
C ILE A 355 12.90 10.81 16.60
N MET A 356 12.43 11.46 15.56
CA MET A 356 13.22 12.32 14.67
C MET A 356 12.33 13.45 14.14
N GLY A 357 12.92 14.41 13.43
CA GLY A 357 12.16 15.45 12.75
C GLY A 357 12.65 15.72 11.34
N ASP A 358 11.74 16.14 10.45
CA ASP A 358 12.07 16.55 9.09
C ASP A 358 11.93 18.06 8.86
N GLY A 359 12.76 18.58 7.96
CA GLY A 359 12.77 19.99 7.55
C GLY A 359 13.22 20.95 8.65
N PHE A 360 14.17 20.52 9.49
CA PHE A 360 14.88 21.38 10.43
C PHE A 360 16.31 21.60 9.92
N ASP A 361 16.67 22.84 9.59
CA ASP A 361 18.05 23.19 9.24
C ASP A 361 18.97 23.17 10.47
N LYS A 362 20.29 23.23 10.24
CA LYS A 362 21.32 23.22 11.29
C LYS A 362 21.18 24.30 12.39
N THR A 363 20.43 25.37 12.17
CA THR A 363 20.21 26.43 13.18
C THR A 363 19.21 26.02 14.27
N HIS A 364 18.39 25.00 14.00
CA HIS A 364 17.49 24.39 14.99
C HIS A 364 18.20 23.49 16.03
N PHE A 365 19.52 23.28 15.90
CA PHE A 365 20.31 22.38 16.74
C PHE A 365 21.25 23.11 17.72
N GLY A 366 21.79 22.36 18.68
CA GLY A 366 22.70 22.89 19.71
C GLY A 366 22.02 23.81 20.72
N SER A 367 22.83 24.49 21.55
CA SER A 367 22.37 25.20 22.76
C SER A 367 21.41 26.39 22.56
N ALA A 368 21.18 26.82 21.32
CA ALA A 368 20.27 27.92 20.98
C ALA A 368 19.07 27.48 20.11
N GLY A 369 19.08 26.24 19.61
CA GLY A 369 18.02 25.66 18.80
C GLY A 369 16.87 25.08 19.63
N ASP A 370 15.78 24.67 18.96
CA ASP A 370 14.60 24.10 19.61
C ASP A 370 14.33 22.62 19.27
N TYR A 371 15.17 21.96 18.47
CA TYR A 371 14.99 20.55 18.10
C TYR A 371 14.91 19.60 19.31
N ASP A 372 15.87 19.67 20.24
CA ASP A 372 15.86 18.91 21.51
C ASP A 372 14.55 19.09 22.27
N LYS A 373 14.09 20.35 22.38
CA LYS A 373 12.84 20.70 23.08
C LYS A 373 11.63 20.10 22.38
N ILE A 374 11.61 20.09 21.04
CA ILE A 374 10.53 19.50 20.23
C ILE A 374 10.52 17.97 20.39
N MET A 375 11.67 17.29 20.24
CA MET A 375 11.75 15.83 20.37
C MET A 375 11.43 15.36 21.79
N ARG A 376 11.95 16.05 22.82
CA ARG A 376 11.57 15.78 24.22
C ARG A 376 10.09 16.06 24.48
N LYS A 377 9.47 17.04 23.80
CA LYS A 377 8.04 17.26 23.94
C LYS A 377 7.21 16.20 23.23
N ALA A 378 7.62 15.70 22.07
CA ALA A 378 7.00 14.54 21.43
C ALA A 378 7.02 13.29 22.34
N TYR A 379 8.17 13.00 22.95
CA TYR A 379 8.31 11.95 23.97
C TYR A 379 7.37 12.14 25.17
N ASN A 380 7.37 13.33 25.78
CA ASN A 380 6.52 13.60 26.93
C ASN A 380 5.03 13.55 26.57
N ASP A 381 4.65 14.01 25.38
CA ASP A 381 3.28 14.00 24.90
C ASP A 381 2.80 12.57 24.61
N PHE A 382 3.61 11.70 23.98
CA PHE A 382 3.29 10.29 23.76
C PHE A 382 3.01 9.54 25.08
N PHE A 383 3.87 9.70 26.08
CA PHE A 383 3.74 9.05 27.39
C PHE A 383 2.79 9.77 28.37
N SER A 384 1.93 10.68 27.89
CA SER A 384 0.99 11.45 28.72
C SER A 384 -0.47 10.97 28.66
N VAL A 385 -0.74 9.86 27.99
CA VAL A 385 -2.10 9.29 27.83
C VAL A 385 -2.04 7.79 28.13
N GLU A 386 -3.05 7.27 28.81
CA GLU A 386 -3.15 5.83 29.08
C GLU A 386 -3.57 5.04 27.82
N PRO A 387 -2.98 3.86 27.57
CA PRO A 387 -2.20 3.05 28.51
C PRO A 387 -0.68 3.33 28.48
N TYR A 388 -0.21 4.24 27.63
CA TYR A 388 1.22 4.50 27.45
C TYR A 388 1.89 5.06 28.72
N THR A 389 1.19 5.88 29.51
CA THR A 389 1.70 6.38 30.79
C THR A 389 2.07 5.24 31.75
N SER A 390 1.18 4.26 31.95
CA SER A 390 1.43 3.10 32.81
C SER A 390 2.25 1.97 32.16
N LEU A 391 2.34 1.93 30.83
CA LEU A 391 3.19 0.98 30.08
C LEU A 391 4.60 1.52 29.78
N LYS A 392 4.93 2.73 30.22
CA LYS A 392 6.16 3.44 29.91
C LYS A 392 7.44 2.63 30.14
N GLU A 393 7.50 1.83 31.20
CA GLU A 393 8.68 1.03 31.61
C GLU A 393 9.09 -0.08 30.62
N TYR A 394 8.26 -0.41 29.62
CA TYR A 394 8.54 -1.45 28.61
C TYR A 394 9.22 -0.89 27.34
N PHE A 395 9.45 0.41 27.26
CA PHE A 395 9.96 1.07 26.06
C PHE A 395 11.42 1.52 26.19
N ASN A 396 12.24 1.16 25.20
CA ASN A 396 13.47 1.87 24.90
C ASN A 396 13.10 3.09 24.04
N VAL A 397 13.64 4.28 24.33
CA VAL A 397 13.27 5.49 23.59
C VAL A 397 14.48 6.37 23.33
N TYR A 398 14.65 6.76 22.07
CA TYR A 398 15.72 7.63 21.61
C TYR A 398 15.12 8.79 20.81
N TYR A 399 15.88 9.88 20.70
CA TYR A 399 15.74 10.74 19.53
C TYR A 399 17.06 10.88 18.76
N ILE A 400 16.95 11.14 17.46
CA ILE A 400 18.07 11.32 16.53
C ILE A 400 17.99 12.74 15.96
N ASN A 401 19.13 13.42 15.88
CA ASN A 401 19.26 14.67 15.14
C ASN A 401 19.31 14.39 13.63
N ALA A 402 18.16 14.36 12.96
CA ALA A 402 18.07 14.37 11.51
C ALA A 402 18.10 15.83 11.00
N VAL A 403 19.21 16.22 10.39
CA VAL A 403 19.47 17.60 9.93
C VAL A 403 19.11 17.72 8.45
N SER A 404 18.24 18.67 8.11
CA SER A 404 17.92 19.02 6.71
C SER A 404 18.88 20.06 6.15
N SER A 405 19.00 20.09 4.81
CA SER A 405 19.74 21.11 4.06
C SER A 405 19.21 22.53 4.31
N GLU A 406 17.90 22.63 4.53
CA GLU A 406 17.13 23.86 4.73
C GLU A 406 15.86 23.54 5.54
N ASP A 407 15.18 24.58 6.04
CA ASP A 407 13.91 24.43 6.75
C ASP A 407 12.76 24.06 5.81
N HIS A 408 11.74 23.37 6.34
CA HIS A 408 10.54 23.05 5.58
C HIS A 408 9.78 24.33 5.16
N ASP A 409 9.89 24.73 3.90
CA ASP A 409 9.35 26.02 3.46
C ASP A 409 7.84 26.00 3.19
N ALA A 410 7.21 24.83 3.05
CA ALA A 410 5.77 24.67 2.78
C ALA A 410 4.89 25.61 3.64
N LYS A 411 3.91 26.26 3.00
CA LYS A 411 3.12 27.35 3.60
C LYS A 411 1.90 26.77 4.34
N PRO A 412 1.78 26.92 5.67
CA PRO A 412 0.66 26.35 6.43
C PRO A 412 -0.71 26.80 5.95
N LEU A 413 -1.66 25.86 5.92
CA LEU A 413 -3.09 26.09 5.77
C LEU A 413 -3.79 25.69 7.07
N GLN A 414 -5.12 25.87 7.13
CA GLN A 414 -5.93 25.36 8.25
C GLN A 414 -5.85 23.83 8.34
N ASN A 415 -5.93 23.15 7.20
CA ASN A 415 -5.73 21.72 7.04
C ASN A 415 -4.57 21.50 6.05
N GLY A 416 -3.48 20.90 6.50
CA GLY A 416 -2.28 20.69 5.69
C GLY A 416 -1.49 21.96 5.38
N ALA A 417 -0.71 21.91 4.31
CA ALA A 417 0.08 23.03 3.81
C ALA A 417 0.09 23.04 2.28
N THR A 418 0.45 24.17 1.68
CA THR A 418 0.89 24.20 0.29
C THR A 418 2.37 23.88 0.23
N GLN A 419 2.75 22.81 -0.44
CA GLN A 419 4.15 22.42 -0.63
C GLN A 419 4.97 23.57 -1.24
N GLY A 420 6.23 23.69 -0.81
CA GLY A 420 7.22 24.59 -1.41
C GLY A 420 8.39 23.82 -2.02
N ASP A 421 9.47 24.53 -2.33
CA ASP A 421 10.62 23.99 -3.07
C ASP A 421 11.69 23.32 -2.17
N ALA A 422 11.54 23.34 -0.84
CA ALA A 422 12.57 22.87 0.10
C ALA A 422 12.91 21.37 -0.01
N SER A 423 14.21 21.05 -0.02
CA SER A 423 14.72 19.68 0.05
C SER A 423 15.05 19.29 1.50
N THR A 424 14.14 18.53 2.11
CA THR A 424 14.22 18.05 3.49
C THR A 424 14.76 16.62 3.58
N ILE A 425 15.33 16.23 4.73
CA ILE A 425 16.10 14.99 4.88
C ILE A 425 15.27 13.69 4.77
N PHE A 426 13.96 13.77 5.02
CA PHE A 426 12.99 12.70 4.74
C PHE A 426 12.01 13.06 3.60
N SER A 427 12.28 14.14 2.87
CA SER A 427 11.52 14.60 1.70
C SER A 427 10.02 14.77 1.95
N THR A 428 9.60 15.23 3.12
CA THR A 428 8.17 15.28 3.46
C THR A 428 7.35 16.19 2.55
N GLN A 429 6.13 15.75 2.23
CA GLN A 429 5.21 16.50 1.37
C GLN A 429 3.81 16.60 1.96
N PHE A 430 3.16 17.74 1.72
CA PHE A 430 1.79 18.03 2.16
C PHE A 430 0.85 18.12 0.97
N THR A 431 -0.32 17.48 1.07
CA THR A 431 -1.40 17.63 0.06
C THR A 431 -2.33 18.80 0.45
N PRO A 432 -2.44 19.89 -0.35
CA PRO A 432 -3.12 21.11 0.07
C PRO A 432 -4.61 20.94 0.37
N ASN A 433 -5.07 21.53 1.49
CA ASN A 433 -6.44 21.42 2.01
C ASN A 433 -6.85 20.00 2.44
N THR A 434 -5.88 19.11 2.65
CA THR A 434 -6.06 17.82 3.32
C THR A 434 -5.19 17.78 4.57
N THR A 435 -5.37 16.80 5.43
CA THR A 435 -4.55 16.56 6.61
C THR A 435 -3.32 15.68 6.35
N SER A 436 -3.09 15.26 5.09
CA SER A 436 -2.09 14.24 4.75
C SER A 436 -0.65 14.75 4.68
N ILE A 437 0.28 13.90 5.15
CA ILE A 437 1.74 14.04 5.02
C ILE A 437 2.31 12.73 4.42
N THR A 438 3.27 12.82 3.52
CA THR A 438 4.08 11.67 3.04
C THR A 438 5.58 11.94 3.25
N GLY A 439 6.43 10.90 3.17
CA GLY A 439 7.91 10.99 3.30
C GLY A 439 8.62 9.67 2.96
N ASP A 440 9.96 9.64 3.04
CA ASP A 440 10.77 8.45 2.75
C ASP A 440 10.90 7.51 3.98
N ASP A 441 9.97 6.55 4.07
CA ASP A 441 9.94 5.52 5.13
C ASP A 441 11.18 4.62 5.16
N ASN A 442 11.92 4.49 4.06
CA ASN A 442 13.16 3.69 4.02
C ASN A 442 14.35 4.50 4.57
N ALA A 443 14.36 5.83 4.37
CA ALA A 443 15.29 6.72 5.03
C ALA A 443 15.03 6.78 6.54
N THR A 444 13.79 6.92 6.99
CA THR A 444 13.46 6.98 8.43
C THR A 444 13.78 5.64 9.14
N ARG A 445 13.47 4.49 8.52
CA ARG A 445 13.94 3.17 9.01
C ARG A 445 15.47 3.03 9.04
N THR A 446 16.17 3.58 8.05
CA THR A 446 17.65 3.59 8.03
C THR A 446 18.23 4.42 9.17
N TYR A 447 17.59 5.56 9.52
CA TYR A 447 17.94 6.34 10.71
C TYR A 447 17.65 5.58 12.01
N ALA A 448 16.49 4.92 12.14
CA ALA A 448 16.16 4.08 13.30
C ALA A 448 17.21 2.97 13.55
N ALA A 449 17.70 2.35 12.47
CA ALA A 449 18.81 1.39 12.54
C ALA A 449 20.11 2.01 13.11
N GLN A 450 20.40 3.28 12.83
CA GLN A 450 21.57 3.97 13.39
C GLN A 450 21.43 4.20 14.90
N ALA A 451 20.24 4.58 15.40
CA ALA A 451 20.00 4.70 16.84
C ALA A 451 20.21 3.38 17.58
N ILE A 452 19.58 2.30 17.10
CA ILE A 452 19.68 0.98 17.74
C ILE A 452 21.12 0.45 17.67
N ARG A 453 21.83 0.61 16.54
CA ARG A 453 23.26 0.26 16.42
C ARG A 453 24.14 1.06 17.38
N LYS A 454 23.88 2.34 17.60
CA LYS A 454 24.74 3.21 18.43
C LYS A 454 24.42 3.22 19.93
N LYS A 455 23.16 2.94 20.32
CA LYS A 455 22.67 3.08 21.70
C LYS A 455 21.72 1.98 22.17
N GLY A 456 21.36 1.02 21.32
CA GLY A 456 20.44 -0.06 21.67
C GLY A 456 21.07 -1.20 22.47
N GLY A 457 22.40 -1.24 22.61
CA GLY A 457 23.09 -2.18 23.49
C GLY A 457 22.99 -1.78 24.97
N LYS A 458 23.16 -2.75 25.87
CA LYS A 458 22.79 -2.62 27.29
C LYS A 458 23.56 -1.51 28.02
N ASN A 459 22.84 -0.62 28.71
CA ASN A 459 23.35 0.61 29.36
C ASN A 459 23.80 1.66 28.32
N GLY A 460 23.04 1.83 27.25
CA GLY A 460 23.33 2.76 26.14
C GLY A 460 24.60 2.45 25.35
N SER A 461 25.00 1.17 25.28
CA SER A 461 26.16 0.73 24.47
C SER A 461 25.80 0.63 22.98
N GLU A 462 26.82 0.46 22.13
CA GLU A 462 26.57 0.01 20.77
C GLU A 462 25.95 -1.39 20.78
N CYS A 463 25.04 -1.65 19.85
CA CYS A 463 24.64 -2.99 19.44
C CYS A 463 25.38 -3.30 18.12
N THR A 464 25.99 -4.48 18.04
CA THR A 464 26.82 -4.90 16.89
C THR A 464 26.25 -6.11 16.17
N ASP A 465 25.02 -6.50 16.49
CA ASP A 465 24.30 -7.61 15.88
C ASP A 465 23.29 -7.05 14.87
N GLU A 466 23.58 -7.20 13.58
CA GLU A 466 22.76 -6.65 12.50
C GLU A 466 21.40 -7.35 12.35
N ASP A 467 21.27 -8.60 12.82
CA ASP A 467 19.99 -9.31 12.84
C ASP A 467 19.13 -8.80 14.01
N GLU A 468 19.73 -8.53 15.18
CA GLU A 468 19.06 -7.85 16.30
C GLU A 468 18.60 -6.43 15.91
N ILE A 469 19.49 -5.64 15.31
CA ILE A 469 19.17 -4.27 14.82
C ILE A 469 18.01 -4.33 13.83
N SER A 470 18.06 -5.24 12.85
CA SER A 470 17.01 -5.38 11.82
C SER A 470 15.67 -5.80 12.44
N SER A 471 15.66 -6.77 13.35
CA SER A 471 14.46 -7.23 14.06
C SER A 471 13.81 -6.12 14.91
N ARG A 472 14.65 -5.32 15.59
CA ARG A 472 14.20 -4.19 16.42
C ARG A 472 13.66 -3.03 15.59
N VAL A 473 14.33 -2.66 14.48
CA VAL A 473 13.78 -1.69 13.52
C VAL A 473 12.45 -2.18 12.97
N ASN A 474 12.37 -3.44 12.54
CA ASN A 474 11.15 -4.03 12.00
C ASN A 474 10.00 -4.13 13.00
N SER A 475 10.22 -4.01 14.31
CA SER A 475 9.15 -4.01 15.32
C SER A 475 8.85 -2.62 15.92
N SER A 476 9.74 -1.65 15.69
CA SER A 476 9.72 -0.31 16.29
C SER A 476 8.58 0.61 15.85
N LEU A 477 8.33 1.64 16.67
CA LEU A 477 7.59 2.84 16.28
C LEU A 477 8.60 3.94 15.89
N ILE A 478 8.43 4.51 14.69
CA ILE A 478 9.19 5.67 14.23
C ILE A 478 8.27 6.89 14.22
N MET A 479 8.69 7.98 14.87
CA MET A 479 7.93 9.22 15.02
C MET A 479 8.68 10.35 14.31
N VAL A 480 8.06 10.95 13.29
CA VAL A 480 8.65 12.04 12.50
C VAL A 480 7.88 13.33 12.77
N MET A 481 8.53 14.26 13.46
CA MET A 481 8.01 15.61 13.69
C MET A 481 8.37 16.50 12.49
N VAL A 482 7.39 16.97 11.72
CA VAL A 482 7.64 17.77 10.50
C VAL A 482 7.54 19.26 10.83
N ASN A 483 8.56 20.06 10.49
CA ASN A 483 8.74 21.48 10.86
C ASN A 483 7.74 22.48 10.22
N VAL A 484 6.46 22.11 10.11
CA VAL A 484 5.37 22.93 9.56
C VAL A 484 4.26 23.07 10.60
N LYS A 485 3.72 24.28 10.77
CA LYS A 485 2.75 24.61 11.83
C LYS A 485 1.31 24.64 11.32
N CYS A 486 0.81 23.47 10.92
CA CYS A 486 -0.55 23.22 10.44
C CYS A 486 -1.16 21.97 11.09
N HIS A 487 -2.49 21.81 11.01
CA HIS A 487 -3.14 20.55 11.36
C HIS A 487 -2.93 19.53 10.24
N ALA A 488 -2.06 18.56 10.48
CA ALA A 488 -1.75 17.47 9.57
C ALA A 488 -1.01 16.31 10.28
N GLY A 489 -1.26 15.10 9.80
CA GLY A 489 -0.67 13.85 10.26
C GLY A 489 -1.01 12.71 9.30
N THR A 490 -0.13 11.72 9.21
CA THR A 490 -0.40 10.43 8.54
C THR A 490 0.58 9.38 9.07
N CYS A 491 0.08 8.16 9.32
CA CYS A 491 0.90 7.02 9.68
C CYS A 491 0.99 5.99 8.54
N SER A 492 2.21 5.67 8.13
CA SER A 492 2.50 4.43 7.41
C SER A 492 2.47 3.26 8.41
N ILE A 493 1.51 2.35 8.24
CA ILE A 493 1.43 1.09 8.98
C ILE A 493 1.99 -0.02 8.09
N SER A 494 3.22 -0.46 8.36
CA SER A 494 3.69 -1.74 7.81
C SER A 494 2.98 -2.90 8.52
N TYR A 495 2.67 -3.97 7.77
CA TYR A 495 2.03 -5.18 8.29
C TYR A 495 2.31 -6.42 7.44
N ASN A 496 2.15 -7.58 8.07
CA ASN A 496 2.07 -8.88 7.40
C ASN A 496 0.95 -9.73 8.06
N PHE A 497 0.80 -10.99 7.63
CA PHE A 497 -0.15 -11.93 8.24
C PHE A 497 0.53 -13.03 9.09
N ALA A 498 1.78 -12.81 9.52
CA ALA A 498 2.60 -13.82 10.20
C ALA A 498 2.40 -13.91 11.72
N THR A 499 1.82 -12.89 12.36
CA THR A 499 1.64 -12.80 13.82
C THR A 499 0.29 -12.18 14.18
N ASP A 500 -0.32 -12.57 15.30
CA ASP A 500 -1.62 -12.06 15.75
C ASP A 500 -1.56 -10.72 16.51
N TYR A 501 -0.42 -10.04 16.44
CA TYR A 501 -0.13 -8.77 17.14
C TYR A 501 0.67 -7.78 16.28
N CYS A 502 0.83 -8.04 14.99
CA CYS A 502 1.60 -7.24 14.04
C CYS A 502 3.00 -6.84 14.57
N ALA A 503 3.93 -7.80 14.53
CA ALA A 503 5.36 -7.59 14.82
C ALA A 503 6.12 -6.76 13.76
N VAL A 504 5.43 -5.82 13.09
CA VAL A 504 5.93 -5.03 11.95
C VAL A 504 5.88 -3.52 12.27
N SER A 505 6.80 -2.75 11.70
CA SER A 505 7.08 -1.35 12.06
C SER A 505 5.97 -0.36 11.67
N SER A 506 6.08 0.89 12.10
CA SER A 506 5.26 2.00 11.60
C SER A 506 6.05 3.31 11.58
N VAL A 507 5.72 4.20 10.64
CA VAL A 507 6.27 5.56 10.55
C VAL A 507 5.13 6.57 10.66
N ALA A 508 5.10 7.34 11.74
CA ALA A 508 4.06 8.34 12.00
C ALA A 508 4.60 9.76 11.75
N TYR A 509 4.16 10.39 10.66
CA TYR A 509 4.47 11.78 10.34
C TYR A 509 3.46 12.72 11.00
N THR A 510 3.94 13.76 11.69
CA THR A 510 3.08 14.71 12.41
C THR A 510 3.59 16.13 12.25
N ALA A 511 2.73 17.06 11.85
CA ALA A 511 3.07 18.47 11.78
C ALA A 511 3.18 19.09 13.18
N LEU A 512 4.04 20.10 13.35
CA LEU A 512 4.19 20.82 14.62
C LEU A 512 2.90 21.50 15.11
N SER A 513 1.86 21.61 14.27
CA SER A 513 0.56 22.18 14.58
C SER A 513 0.60 23.66 15.00
N THR A 514 -0.57 24.24 15.24
CA THR A 514 -0.71 25.65 15.69
C THR A 514 -0.67 25.80 17.21
N SER A 515 -0.95 24.72 17.96
CA SER A 515 -0.91 24.67 19.42
C SER A 515 -0.27 23.38 19.94
N ASP A 516 0.24 23.42 21.18
CA ASP A 516 0.88 22.27 21.82
C ASP A 516 -0.09 21.13 22.17
N GLU A 517 -1.39 21.42 22.33
CA GLU A 517 -2.43 20.40 22.54
C GLU A 517 -2.85 19.77 21.22
N MET A 518 -2.97 20.57 20.15
CA MET A 518 -3.24 20.06 18.80
C MET A 518 -2.15 19.07 18.38
N ARG A 519 -0.87 19.46 18.54
CA ARG A 519 0.28 18.59 18.25
C ARG A 519 0.28 17.34 19.14
N ARG A 520 -0.05 17.46 20.44
CA ARG A 520 -0.17 16.30 21.35
C ARG A 520 -1.20 15.30 20.86
N TRP A 521 -2.41 15.74 20.52
CA TRP A 521 -3.49 14.83 20.16
C TRP A 521 -3.36 14.26 18.74
N THR A 522 -2.84 15.02 17.78
CA THR A 522 -2.40 14.47 16.49
C THR A 522 -1.29 13.43 16.68
N LEU A 523 -0.30 13.68 17.55
CA LEU A 523 0.76 12.71 17.84
C LEU A 523 0.25 11.43 18.50
N ILE A 524 -0.74 11.52 19.40
CA ILE A 524 -1.36 10.35 20.02
C ILE A 524 -2.20 9.55 19.00
N HIS A 525 -2.93 10.22 18.11
CA HIS A 525 -3.69 9.56 17.03
C HIS A 525 -2.78 8.82 16.06
N GLU A 526 -1.79 9.52 15.47
CA GLU A 526 -0.89 8.95 14.46
C GLU A 526 0.07 7.93 15.06
N ALA A 527 0.85 8.31 16.07
CA ALA A 527 1.92 7.46 16.60
C ALA A 527 1.43 6.46 17.65
N GLY A 528 0.49 6.88 18.51
CA GLY A 528 -0.09 6.02 19.54
C GLY A 528 -1.19 5.11 19.01
N GLY A 529 -2.04 5.61 18.12
CA GLY A 529 -3.18 4.89 17.56
C GLY A 529 -2.78 3.99 16.39
N HIS A 530 -2.52 4.58 15.23
CA HIS A 530 -2.12 3.85 14.03
C HIS A 530 -0.74 3.20 14.20
N GLY A 531 0.26 3.98 14.65
CA GLY A 531 1.66 3.60 14.67
C GLY A 531 1.94 2.40 15.57
N PHE A 532 1.83 2.57 16.88
CA PHE A 532 2.07 1.49 17.84
C PHE A 532 0.83 0.63 18.06
N GLY A 533 -0.36 1.21 18.20
CA GLY A 533 -1.59 0.48 18.48
C GLY A 533 -2.16 -0.32 17.31
N LYS A 534 -1.70 -0.05 16.07
CA LYS A 534 -2.22 -0.65 14.83
C LYS A 534 -3.74 -0.48 14.68
N LEU A 535 -4.28 0.61 15.23
CA LEU A 535 -5.70 0.93 15.26
C LEU A 535 -6.19 1.54 13.94
N SER A 536 -7.48 1.40 13.67
CA SER A 536 -8.16 2.05 12.55
C SER A 536 -8.81 3.35 13.00
N ASP A 537 -9.13 4.22 12.04
CA ASP A 537 -10.02 5.36 12.24
C ASP A 537 -11.40 4.95 12.76
N GLU A 538 -11.88 5.66 13.77
CA GLU A 538 -13.24 5.54 14.30
C GLU A 538 -14.18 6.63 13.78
N TYR A 539 -13.70 7.58 12.96
CA TYR A 539 -14.59 8.46 12.21
C TYR A 539 -15.19 7.76 10.99
N GLY A 540 -16.43 8.15 10.65
CA GLY A 540 -17.19 7.58 9.53
C GLY A 540 -18.20 8.54 8.92
N ASP A 541 -18.17 9.81 9.31
CA ASP A 541 -19.28 10.75 9.09
C ASP A 541 -19.37 11.25 7.63
N ASN A 542 -19.93 10.40 6.76
CA ASN A 542 -20.29 10.62 5.35
C ASN A 542 -19.14 10.62 4.31
N PHE A 543 -17.93 10.14 4.64
CA PHE A 543 -16.86 10.01 3.65
C PHE A 543 -17.12 8.88 2.63
N ILE A 544 -17.43 7.67 3.11
CA ILE A 544 -17.80 6.55 2.23
C ILE A 544 -19.21 6.01 2.60
N THR A 545 -20.04 5.86 1.58
CA THR A 545 -21.43 5.38 1.66
C THR A 545 -21.68 4.11 0.84
N ARG A 546 -20.70 3.64 0.06
CA ARG A 546 -20.83 2.43 -0.78
C ARG A 546 -20.36 1.18 -0.01
N PHE A 547 -21.22 0.18 0.10
CA PHE A 547 -20.87 -1.14 0.64
C PHE A 547 -19.71 -1.79 -0.12
N SER A 548 -18.85 -2.55 0.57
CA SER A 548 -17.81 -3.36 -0.06
C SER A 548 -17.55 -4.64 0.73
N THR A 549 -17.78 -5.78 0.09
CA THR A 549 -17.45 -7.13 0.61
C THR A 549 -15.95 -7.30 0.80
N THR A 550 -15.15 -6.82 -0.15
CA THR A 550 -13.69 -6.93 -0.11
C THR A 550 -13.14 -6.25 1.14
N GLU A 551 -13.66 -5.07 1.49
CA GLU A 551 -13.24 -4.35 2.71
C GLU A 551 -13.75 -5.03 4.00
N TRP A 552 -14.92 -5.67 3.96
CA TRP A 552 -15.47 -6.47 5.06
C TRP A 552 -14.59 -7.69 5.36
N ASP A 553 -14.39 -8.59 4.38
CA ASP A 553 -13.57 -9.80 4.54
C ASP A 553 -12.06 -9.48 4.68
N TYR A 554 -11.64 -8.27 4.30
CA TYR A 554 -10.29 -7.78 4.58
C TYR A 554 -10.12 -7.36 6.05
N LEU A 555 -11.10 -6.69 6.67
CA LEU A 555 -11.02 -6.36 8.10
C LEU A 555 -10.87 -7.62 8.96
N ILE A 556 -11.61 -8.70 8.64
CA ILE A 556 -11.47 -10.00 9.32
C ILE A 556 -10.04 -10.54 9.24
N ARG A 557 -9.35 -10.36 8.10
CA ARG A 557 -7.93 -10.74 7.94
C ARG A 557 -6.99 -9.83 8.73
N GLN A 558 -7.29 -8.53 8.81
CA GLN A 558 -6.52 -7.56 9.61
C GLN A 558 -6.65 -7.83 11.13
N HIS A 559 -7.85 -8.17 11.62
CA HIS A 559 -8.08 -8.59 13.00
C HIS A 559 -7.22 -9.80 13.40
N ASN A 560 -7.07 -10.76 12.48
CA ASN A 560 -6.25 -11.95 12.67
C ASN A 560 -4.74 -11.64 12.69
N SER A 561 -4.27 -10.56 12.06
CA SER A 561 -2.88 -10.10 12.16
C SER A 561 -2.62 -9.05 13.25
N GLY A 562 -3.61 -8.72 14.08
CA GLY A 562 -3.44 -7.77 15.19
C GLY A 562 -3.76 -6.31 14.86
N ILE A 563 -4.50 -6.06 13.79
CA ILE A 563 -4.71 -4.73 13.21
C ILE A 563 -6.21 -4.39 13.22
N TYR A 564 -6.53 -3.11 13.39
CA TYR A 564 -7.89 -2.54 13.29
C TYR A 564 -8.93 -3.17 14.24
N ARG A 565 -8.48 -3.75 15.35
CA ARG A 565 -9.31 -4.42 16.39
C ARG A 565 -10.32 -3.51 17.10
N ASN A 566 -10.18 -2.19 16.95
CA ASN A 566 -11.11 -1.18 17.44
C ASN A 566 -12.26 -0.86 16.47
N ILE A 567 -12.37 -1.57 15.34
CA ILE A 567 -13.50 -1.52 14.41
C ILE A 567 -14.06 -2.92 14.23
N ASN A 568 -15.38 -3.03 14.07
CA ASN A 568 -16.06 -4.26 13.67
C ASN A 568 -16.98 -3.98 12.48
N GLU A 569 -17.27 -5.00 11.68
CA GLU A 569 -18.26 -4.88 10.62
C GLU A 569 -19.69 -4.71 11.17
N HIS A 570 -20.53 -3.97 10.45
CA HIS A 570 -21.86 -3.55 10.91
C HIS A 570 -22.96 -3.89 9.90
N TRP A 571 -23.89 -4.75 10.33
CA TRP A 571 -25.04 -5.19 9.54
C TRP A 571 -26.29 -5.34 10.39
N THR A 572 -27.36 -4.63 10.03
CA THR A 572 -28.61 -4.59 10.80
C THR A 572 -29.85 -4.88 9.95
N ALA A 573 -30.94 -5.23 10.64
CA ALA A 573 -32.24 -5.46 10.01
C ALA A 573 -32.85 -4.19 9.37
N ASP A 574 -32.34 -2.99 9.67
CA ASP A 574 -32.74 -1.75 8.99
C ASP A 574 -31.90 -1.48 7.74
N GLU A 575 -30.58 -1.73 7.76
CA GLU A 575 -29.74 -1.70 6.56
C GLU A 575 -30.23 -2.68 5.48
N LYS A 576 -30.72 -3.86 5.89
CA LYS A 576 -31.38 -4.81 4.98
C LYS A 576 -32.68 -4.28 4.37
N LYS A 577 -33.39 -3.34 5.01
CA LYS A 577 -34.60 -2.69 4.46
C LYS A 577 -34.29 -1.54 3.50
N ASP A 578 -33.15 -0.87 3.68
CA ASP A 578 -32.68 0.22 2.83
C ASP A 578 -32.23 -0.24 1.43
N GLY A 579 -32.38 -1.53 1.09
CA GLY A 579 -32.10 -2.09 -0.23
C GLY A 579 -30.67 -2.62 -0.42
N TRP A 580 -29.93 -2.86 0.66
CA TRP A 580 -28.54 -3.33 0.64
C TRP A 580 -28.47 -4.87 0.44
N ASP A 581 -29.17 -5.38 -0.57
CA ASP A 581 -29.37 -6.83 -0.80
C ASP A 581 -28.34 -7.40 -1.79
N ASN A 582 -27.44 -8.26 -1.30
CA ASN A 582 -26.51 -9.08 -2.08
C ASN A 582 -25.90 -10.22 -1.20
N ASP A 583 -26.71 -11.14 -0.68
CA ASP A 583 -26.21 -12.45 -0.17
C ASP A 583 -25.17 -12.37 0.98
N PHE A 584 -25.43 -11.53 2.00
CA PHE A 584 -24.58 -11.43 3.20
C PHE A 584 -25.17 -12.13 4.43
N ARG A 585 -24.25 -12.72 5.21
CA ARG A 585 -24.42 -13.67 6.32
C ARG A 585 -25.70 -13.42 7.14
N ASP A 586 -26.44 -14.49 7.46
CA ASP A 586 -27.72 -14.46 8.21
C ASP A 586 -27.64 -13.95 9.67
N THR A 587 -26.50 -13.40 10.11
CA THR A 587 -26.26 -12.90 11.46
C THR A 587 -26.14 -11.39 11.43
N TYR A 588 -26.98 -10.69 12.19
CA TYR A 588 -26.87 -9.24 12.39
C TYR A 588 -25.79 -8.92 13.44
N THR A 589 -25.16 -7.75 13.33
CA THR A 589 -24.19 -7.26 14.31
C THR A 589 -24.90 -6.98 15.64
N ASP A 590 -24.44 -7.62 16.72
CA ASP A 590 -24.94 -7.43 18.08
C ASP A 590 -23.84 -7.65 19.13
N GLU A 591 -24.19 -7.48 20.42
CA GLU A 591 -23.27 -7.55 21.55
C GLU A 591 -22.55 -8.90 21.69
N SER A 592 -23.06 -9.98 21.07
CA SER A 592 -22.45 -11.30 21.10
C SER A 592 -21.35 -11.50 20.04
N ASN A 593 -21.30 -10.67 18.99
CA ASN A 593 -20.49 -10.93 17.80
C ASN A 593 -19.59 -9.78 17.32
N VAL A 594 -19.63 -8.61 17.97
CA VAL A 594 -18.59 -7.58 17.78
C VAL A 594 -17.26 -8.00 18.39
N TYR A 595 -16.14 -7.53 17.83
CA TYR A 595 -14.79 -7.95 18.20
C TYR A 595 -14.43 -7.70 19.67
N TRP A 596 -15.10 -6.76 20.33
CA TRP A 596 -14.96 -6.43 21.75
C TRP A 596 -16.08 -6.99 22.65
N SER A 597 -16.83 -8.00 22.19
CA SER A 597 -17.96 -8.59 22.93
C SER A 597 -17.62 -8.99 24.37
N ASP A 598 -16.43 -9.55 24.64
CA ASP A 598 -16.01 -9.91 25.99
C ASP A 598 -15.91 -8.70 26.95
N LEU A 599 -15.62 -7.50 26.42
CA LEU A 599 -15.54 -6.27 27.21
C LEU A 599 -16.93 -5.66 27.50
N LEU A 600 -18.00 -6.17 26.88
CA LEU A 600 -19.38 -5.76 27.16
C LEU A 600 -19.99 -6.46 28.39
N ASP A 601 -19.28 -7.42 29.02
CA ASP A 601 -19.70 -7.97 30.29
C ASP A 601 -19.74 -6.87 31.37
N ALA A 602 -20.93 -6.64 31.92
CA ALA A 602 -21.18 -5.58 32.89
C ALA A 602 -20.36 -5.71 34.19
N SER A 603 -19.78 -6.87 34.48
CA SER A 603 -18.85 -7.05 35.61
C SER A 603 -17.49 -6.35 35.41
N TYR A 604 -17.11 -6.04 34.16
CA TYR A 604 -15.93 -5.21 33.85
C TYR A 604 -16.25 -3.70 33.82
N GLY A 605 -17.52 -3.30 33.70
CA GLY A 605 -17.96 -1.92 33.88
C GLY A 605 -17.57 -0.93 32.76
N TYR A 606 -17.10 -1.39 31.60
CA TYR A 606 -16.79 -0.50 30.46
C TYR A 606 -18.05 0.09 29.82
N THR A 607 -19.16 -0.64 29.83
CA THR A 607 -20.48 -0.17 29.38
C THR A 607 -20.91 1.07 30.16
N ASP A 608 -20.93 0.99 31.50
CA ASP A 608 -21.28 2.12 32.39
C ASP A 608 -20.23 3.26 32.38
N SER A 609 -18.94 2.92 32.30
CA SER A 609 -17.87 3.92 32.51
C SER A 609 -17.36 4.59 31.23
N GLU A 610 -17.41 3.94 30.07
CA GLU A 610 -16.99 4.48 28.76
C GLU A 610 -18.14 4.68 27.79
N GLY A 611 -19.34 4.16 28.11
CA GLY A 611 -20.39 4.00 27.10
C GLY A 611 -19.97 2.97 26.04
N LEU A 612 -19.22 1.93 26.43
CA LEU A 612 -18.81 0.87 25.52
C LEU A 612 -20.06 0.15 24.97
N GLY A 613 -20.12 -0.02 23.65
CA GLY A 613 -21.30 -0.54 22.96
C GLY A 613 -21.03 -0.72 21.47
N ILE A 614 -22.03 -0.44 20.63
CA ILE A 614 -21.95 -0.61 19.17
C ILE A 614 -22.43 0.69 18.51
N TYR A 615 -21.51 1.48 17.97
CA TYR A 615 -21.81 2.76 17.33
C TYR A 615 -21.55 2.69 15.83
N ARG A 616 -22.59 2.86 15.03
CA ARG A 616 -22.52 2.86 13.57
C ARG A 616 -21.53 3.91 13.05
N GLY A 617 -20.73 3.53 12.07
CA GLY A 617 -19.73 4.37 11.42
C GLY A 617 -18.32 4.21 11.99
N GLY A 618 -17.33 4.10 11.10
CA GLY A 618 -15.91 3.87 11.38
C GLY A 618 -15.13 3.45 10.12
N LYS A 619 -13.79 3.43 10.17
CA LYS A 619 -12.89 3.18 9.02
C LYS A 619 -13.21 4.08 7.80
N THR A 620 -13.66 5.31 8.04
CA THR A 620 -14.23 6.29 7.07
C THR A 620 -15.62 5.96 6.49
N TYR A 621 -16.19 4.79 6.78
CA TYR A 621 -17.52 4.40 6.32
C TYR A 621 -18.60 4.91 7.27
N SER A 622 -19.70 5.42 6.69
CA SER A 622 -20.92 5.79 7.42
C SER A 622 -21.75 4.57 7.82
N ASN A 623 -21.82 3.59 6.91
CA ASN A 623 -22.44 2.29 7.05
C ASN A 623 -21.46 1.27 6.42
N LEU A 624 -21.39 0.03 6.95
CA LEU A 624 -20.45 -1.08 6.66
C LEU A 624 -19.64 -1.48 7.90
N PHE A 625 -19.27 -0.49 8.74
CA PHE A 625 -18.48 -0.68 9.95
C PHE A 625 -19.07 0.06 11.16
N CYS A 626 -18.62 -0.32 12.36
CA CYS A 626 -18.96 0.27 13.65
C CYS A 626 -17.75 0.33 14.57
N ARG A 627 -17.86 1.18 15.60
CA ARG A 627 -16.83 1.49 16.60
C ARG A 627 -17.35 1.23 18.03
N PRO A 628 -16.46 1.09 19.03
CA PRO A 628 -16.79 0.70 20.40
C PRO A 628 -17.43 1.79 21.26
N THR A 629 -17.16 3.08 21.02
CA THR A 629 -17.64 4.20 21.86
C THR A 629 -18.22 5.35 21.03
N ASN A 630 -18.96 6.27 21.66
CA ASN A 630 -19.47 7.47 20.97
C ASN A 630 -18.35 8.22 20.25
N ASN A 631 -17.27 8.47 20.99
CA ASN A 631 -16.05 9.12 20.54
C ASN A 631 -14.82 8.49 21.22
N SER A 632 -13.65 8.75 20.66
CA SER A 632 -12.33 8.38 21.18
C SER A 632 -11.26 9.20 20.45
N VAL A 633 -10.00 9.03 20.83
CA VAL A 633 -8.86 9.66 20.13
C VAL A 633 -8.71 9.18 18.69
N MET A 634 -9.32 8.04 18.32
CA MET A 634 -9.35 7.55 16.94
C MET A 634 -10.51 8.11 16.10
N ARG A 635 -11.47 8.84 16.71
CA ARG A 635 -12.61 9.44 15.99
C ARG A 635 -12.50 10.97 15.88
N ASN A 636 -12.50 11.68 17.00
CA ASN A 636 -12.27 13.12 17.03
C ASN A 636 -11.48 13.47 18.29
N GLN A 637 -10.16 13.51 18.13
CA GLN A 637 -9.16 13.80 19.14
C GLN A 637 -9.18 15.25 19.68
N PHE A 638 -10.12 16.08 19.23
CA PHE A 638 -10.29 17.46 19.69
C PHE A 638 -11.67 17.76 20.33
N ASP A 639 -12.61 16.83 20.26
CA ASP A 639 -13.87 16.92 21.02
C ASP A 639 -13.59 16.62 22.51
N THR A 640 -14.41 17.17 23.41
CA THR A 640 -14.18 17.06 24.87
C THR A 640 -14.29 15.62 25.42
N ASP A 641 -14.92 14.71 24.67
CA ASP A 641 -15.00 13.28 24.95
C ASP A 641 -14.05 12.42 24.09
N GLY A 642 -13.09 13.05 23.39
CA GLY A 642 -12.14 12.38 22.49
C GLY A 642 -10.75 12.11 23.06
N HIS A 643 -10.44 12.58 24.26
CA HIS A 643 -9.07 12.60 24.81
C HIS A 643 -8.60 11.27 25.47
N TYR A 644 -8.98 10.12 24.91
CA TYR A 644 -8.58 8.80 25.42
C TYR A 644 -8.66 7.68 24.37
N PHE A 645 -7.90 6.61 24.59
CA PHE A 645 -8.11 5.32 23.92
C PHE A 645 -9.21 4.54 24.66
N ASN A 646 -10.24 4.06 23.94
CA ASN A 646 -11.30 3.22 24.50
C ASN A 646 -10.78 1.81 24.90
N ALA A 647 -11.55 1.07 25.69
CA ALA A 647 -11.12 -0.19 26.28
C ALA A 647 -10.54 -1.22 25.28
N ILE A 648 -11.14 -1.38 24.09
CA ILE A 648 -10.60 -2.31 23.07
C ILE A 648 -9.33 -1.78 22.41
N SER A 649 -9.21 -0.46 22.19
CA SER A 649 -7.94 0.16 21.80
C SER A 649 -6.84 -0.08 22.84
N ARG A 650 -7.15 0.07 24.13
CA ARG A 650 -6.18 -0.18 25.23
C ARG A 650 -5.78 -1.65 25.31
N TRP A 651 -6.72 -2.58 25.11
CA TRP A 651 -6.43 -4.02 25.06
C TRP A 651 -5.49 -4.36 23.89
N ALA A 652 -5.76 -3.84 22.69
CA ALA A 652 -4.91 -4.05 21.52
C ALA A 652 -3.48 -3.51 21.72
N ILE A 653 -3.34 -2.27 22.24
CA ILE A 653 -2.05 -1.65 22.57
C ILE A 653 -1.29 -2.47 23.62
N TRP A 654 -1.96 -2.82 24.73
CA TRP A 654 -1.37 -3.59 25.83
C TRP A 654 -0.89 -4.97 25.35
N TYR A 655 -1.74 -5.70 24.62
CA TYR A 655 -1.41 -7.05 24.14
C TYR A 655 -0.24 -7.03 23.15
N ARG A 656 -0.25 -6.09 22.19
CA ARG A 656 0.86 -5.94 21.23
C ARG A 656 2.18 -5.68 21.95
N LEU A 657 2.18 -4.81 22.97
CA LEU A 657 3.37 -4.55 23.77
C LEU A 657 3.83 -5.77 24.57
N MET A 658 2.92 -6.49 25.25
CA MET A 658 3.30 -7.66 26.03
C MET A 658 3.85 -8.79 25.15
N ARG A 659 3.32 -8.99 23.94
CA ARG A 659 3.86 -9.94 22.95
C ARG A 659 5.21 -9.49 22.38
N LEU A 660 5.38 -8.21 22.05
CA LEU A 660 6.65 -7.64 21.58
C LEU A 660 7.79 -7.74 22.60
N THR A 661 7.47 -7.66 23.89
CA THR A 661 8.46 -7.60 24.98
C THR A 661 8.56 -8.89 25.79
N ASN A 662 8.04 -10.01 25.25
CA ASN A 662 7.99 -11.34 25.89
C ASN A 662 7.50 -11.31 27.35
N SER A 663 6.47 -10.50 27.60
CA SER A 663 5.96 -10.14 28.93
C SER A 663 4.56 -10.70 29.25
N THR A 664 4.03 -11.60 28.42
CA THR A 664 2.85 -12.42 28.71
C THR A 664 3.05 -13.84 28.14
N ASP A 665 2.50 -14.83 28.82
CA ASP A 665 2.43 -16.22 28.34
C ASP A 665 1.21 -16.46 27.42
N ALA A 666 0.30 -15.49 27.26
CA ALA A 666 -0.89 -15.62 26.42
C ALA A 666 -0.52 -15.81 24.94
N GLN A 667 -1.04 -16.86 24.31
CA GLN A 667 -0.69 -17.25 22.93
C GLN A 667 -1.58 -16.57 21.89
N SER A 668 -2.74 -16.06 22.30
CA SER A 668 -3.70 -15.33 21.46
C SER A 668 -4.31 -14.13 22.19
N PHE A 669 -4.79 -13.16 21.41
CA PHE A 669 -5.41 -11.94 21.92
C PHE A 669 -6.51 -12.19 22.96
N LYS A 670 -7.39 -13.17 22.71
CA LYS A 670 -8.53 -13.47 23.59
C LYS A 670 -8.14 -14.17 24.89
N GLU A 671 -7.11 -15.02 24.88
CA GLU A 671 -6.56 -15.62 26.12
C GLU A 671 -5.98 -14.57 27.07
N SER A 672 -5.58 -13.41 26.55
CA SER A 672 -4.96 -12.33 27.32
C SER A 672 -5.94 -11.42 28.08
N LEU A 673 -7.25 -11.71 28.02
CA LEU A 673 -8.31 -10.87 28.60
C LEU A 673 -8.11 -10.64 30.10
N ASP A 674 -7.99 -11.70 30.91
CA ASP A 674 -7.91 -11.58 32.38
C ASP A 674 -6.70 -10.75 32.83
N ASP A 675 -5.55 -10.90 32.15
CA ASP A 675 -4.34 -10.10 32.40
C ASP A 675 -4.54 -8.63 32.00
N PHE A 676 -5.18 -8.36 30.86
CA PHE A 676 -5.56 -7.00 30.45
C PHE A 676 -6.52 -6.36 31.44
N ILE A 677 -7.59 -7.05 31.84
CA ILE A 677 -8.56 -6.58 32.84
C ILE A 677 -7.86 -6.31 34.18
N ALA A 678 -6.93 -7.18 34.59
CA ALA A 678 -6.12 -6.99 35.80
C ALA A 678 -5.13 -5.82 35.70
N PHE A 679 -4.68 -5.43 34.50
CA PHE A 679 -3.89 -4.23 34.25
C PHE A 679 -4.77 -2.96 34.24
N ASP A 680 -5.82 -2.96 33.41
CA ASP A 680 -6.61 -1.78 33.03
C ASP A 680 -7.46 -1.24 34.19
N ASN A 681 -7.96 -2.12 35.08
CA ASN A 681 -8.65 -1.74 36.32
C ASN A 681 -7.79 -0.94 37.32
N LYS A 682 -6.49 -0.74 37.06
CA LYS A 682 -5.60 0.12 37.87
C LYS A 682 -5.47 1.54 37.30
N LEU A 683 -5.93 1.78 36.08
CA LEU A 683 -5.75 3.04 35.36
C LEU A 683 -6.82 4.07 35.74
N THR A 684 -6.55 5.34 35.47
CA THR A 684 -7.53 6.43 35.58
C THR A 684 -7.68 7.10 34.22
N ILE A 685 -8.82 6.89 33.57
CA ILE A 685 -9.06 7.33 32.18
C ILE A 685 -9.82 8.67 32.18
N GLU A 686 -9.13 9.76 31.85
CA GLU A 686 -9.68 11.14 31.86
C GLU A 686 -10.53 11.47 30.61
N LYS A 687 -11.76 10.93 30.57
CA LYS A 687 -12.67 11.03 29.42
C LYS A 687 -13.24 12.42 29.13
N ASN A 688 -13.12 13.38 30.04
CA ASN A 688 -13.74 14.71 29.94
C ASN A 688 -12.75 15.85 30.27
N SER A 689 -11.62 15.88 29.57
CA SER A 689 -10.69 17.00 29.64
C SER A 689 -11.02 18.02 28.54
N ALA A 690 -11.30 19.28 28.89
CA ALA A 690 -11.52 20.33 27.91
C ALA A 690 -10.18 20.85 27.37
N LEU A 691 -10.05 21.04 26.05
CA LEU A 691 -8.93 21.76 25.45
C LEU A 691 -8.78 23.16 26.06
N THR A 692 -7.55 23.66 26.15
CA THR A 692 -7.31 25.06 26.52
C THR A 692 -7.91 26.00 25.47
N LYS A 693 -8.24 27.22 25.90
CA LYS A 693 -8.77 28.31 25.04
C LYS A 693 -7.80 28.80 23.94
N SER A 694 -6.65 28.14 23.79
CA SER A 694 -5.63 28.37 22.76
C SER A 694 -5.71 27.37 21.60
N CYS A 695 -6.54 26.33 21.70
CA CYS A 695 -6.81 25.44 20.58
C CYS A 695 -8.09 25.90 19.86
N ASP A 696 -7.94 26.36 18.62
CA ASP A 696 -9.07 26.63 17.71
C ASP A 696 -9.22 25.41 16.77
N THR A 697 -10.43 24.89 16.70
CA THR A 697 -10.77 23.62 16.04
C THR A 697 -11.93 23.76 15.05
N GLU A 698 -12.50 24.96 14.89
CA GLU A 698 -13.64 25.20 14.00
C GLU A 698 -13.23 25.04 12.53
N GLY A 699 -13.76 24.02 11.84
CA GLY A 699 -13.46 23.75 10.43
C GLY A 699 -12.19 22.91 10.17
N LEU A 700 -11.63 22.27 11.20
CA LEU A 700 -10.63 21.21 10.99
C LEU A 700 -11.28 19.97 10.36
N LEU A 701 -10.53 19.31 9.49
CA LEU A 701 -10.86 17.97 8.98
C LEU A 701 -10.35 16.90 9.95
N PRO A 702 -10.91 15.66 9.91
CA PRO A 702 -10.24 14.49 10.47
C PRO A 702 -8.82 14.34 9.92
N LEU A 703 -7.96 13.62 10.64
CA LEU A 703 -6.63 13.28 10.14
C LEU A 703 -6.73 12.35 8.91
N ALA A 704 -5.63 12.19 8.18
CA ALA A 704 -5.64 11.44 6.94
C ALA A 704 -5.48 9.95 7.25
N THR A 705 -6.29 9.10 6.60
CA THR A 705 -6.27 7.65 6.81
C THR A 705 -4.86 7.08 6.68
N PRO A 706 -4.46 6.14 7.55
CA PRO A 706 -3.12 5.55 7.53
C PRO A 706 -2.85 4.80 6.22
N VAL A 707 -1.60 4.86 5.75
CA VAL A 707 -1.14 4.14 4.57
C VAL A 707 -0.77 2.71 4.97
N LEU A 708 -1.41 1.72 4.36
CA LEU A 708 -1.13 0.30 4.61
C LEU A 708 -0.02 -0.20 3.69
N ILE A 709 1.10 -0.66 4.27
CA ILE A 709 2.25 -1.22 3.54
C ILE A 709 2.36 -2.71 3.87
N TYR A 710 2.16 -3.57 2.86
CA TYR A 710 2.33 -5.01 3.03
C TYR A 710 3.80 -5.40 2.96
N GLU A 711 4.26 -6.16 3.94
CA GLU A 711 5.57 -6.81 3.98
C GLU A 711 5.36 -8.34 3.92
N GLU A 712 6.19 -9.04 3.13
CA GLU A 712 6.15 -10.49 2.92
C GLU A 712 6.92 -11.27 4.01
#